data_AF-A0A3M1R8W0-F1
#
_entry.id   AF-A0A3M1R8W0-F1
#
_cell.length_a   1.000
_cell.length_b   1.000
_cell.length_c   1.000
_cell.angle_alpha   90.00
_cell.angle_beta   90.00
_cell.angle_gamma   90.00
#
_symmetry.space_group_name_H-M   'P 1'
#
loop_
_entity.id
_entity.type
_entity.pdbx_description
1 polymer ?
#
loop_
_entity_poly.entity_id
_entity_poly.type
_entity_poly.pdbx_seq_one_letter_code
_entity_poly.pdbx_strand_id
1 'polypeptide(L)'
;MLVAWATASTAQADRRGVRLSWGGGTPTAWQLTVSIDGGRVVSFQPLGTEPDEPGSMTLQNGRLIVLSPTPRAFDAVDLEVEAPNGAVLQIDARNGTNPPSAAQIALDRLDQEDFQQPLDESGNRLYVQRIPGDRLHITPQGALIFRPGETARFVIEPRRLNIPATDRIRLQIEVFPARSLSKTSPRTLERLSEVDLGNLSLSQVKLGEMGWIRPKNSEPLNSVQYEIVPAQTPSIPVQVPLPSAEGAYDLRITAQRKRGPLAEAVGQPLGRNNLLAQRVVQVLVLGDGIVTDQTAGGALSLVGEPIDAASPDFWQRLAKLPQELQAWKFLRNDSLPAGNRRTRKHPLGELVELPPSPSDDYAWEAYSLPVREPGKPHIVEIAYPSDVEQTLAYSVLEPNAAGAIHPLGVDGGITVRREPGDISPPTWKRHRFVFWPRTTKPVLLMVNQRHDVPAVYGRISVYAGWEHLPPAFPRQGPAPERFHGVYLHRPLFAEIFNAEDAPGPFSTQGIDDWVTFYQGGSRLVEYLRFAGYNGAVVTVFSEGSTLYPSELLEPVPRYDTGVFCEAGCDPVRKDVLEMLLRLFDREGLQMIPAMDFSTPLPALEDTIRREGRPDSPLRWIGPHGKPLTAGFTPTHGMAPYYNILNPRVQEAVLAAVHELVDRYGNHPSFRGLAVQLTSQGYLVLPGPEWGLDDETIARFSEETGIKIPDSGGPDRFAQRAHLLLGEYRQAWLQWRAQRVHSLLTRIHHEMTAARPDGKLLVLGGTLFSGTEWNNRLRPSLENVPRAEEVFLELGLDAQTMATQPGIVFLRPKRLFEDRPGLEPVEFEIERLFSEFDWRQQSSTPGFLFFHLPNEFHVASFDRRSPVQPTFTWLLTQPLPTDYRNRKRFVQA
;
A
#
# COMPACT_ATOMS: atom_id res chain seq x y z
N MET A 1 -41.19 -44.02 41.97
CA MET A 1 -39.73 -44.12 41.76
C MET A 1 -39.43 -43.44 40.43
N LEU A 2 -39.13 -42.13 40.50
CA LEU A 2 -38.98 -41.23 39.34
C LEU A 2 -37.48 -41.13 39.01
N VAL A 3 -37.11 -41.51 37.79
CA VAL A 3 -35.75 -41.42 37.26
C VAL A 3 -35.54 -40.01 36.70
N ALA A 4 -34.59 -39.29 37.30
CA ALA A 4 -34.19 -37.95 36.89
C ALA A 4 -33.39 -37.99 35.59
N TRP A 5 -33.83 -37.21 34.60
CA TRP A 5 -33.04 -36.89 33.41
C TRP A 5 -31.98 -35.86 33.83
N ALA A 6 -30.71 -36.27 33.78
CA ALA A 6 -29.60 -35.35 33.89
C ALA A 6 -29.54 -34.52 32.60
N THR A 7 -29.95 -33.25 32.67
CA THR A 7 -29.64 -32.26 31.65
C THR A 7 -28.12 -32.10 31.60
N ALA A 8 -27.50 -32.63 30.55
CA ALA A 8 -26.12 -32.29 30.21
C ALA A 8 -26.07 -30.77 29.99
N SER A 9 -25.40 -30.07 30.91
CA SER A 9 -24.98 -28.69 30.71
C SER A 9 -24.07 -28.66 29.50
N THR A 10 -24.56 -28.19 28.35
CA THR A 10 -23.71 -27.83 27.22
C THR A 10 -22.72 -26.77 27.72
N ALA A 11 -21.45 -27.15 27.88
CA ALA A 11 -20.38 -26.21 28.14
C ALA A 11 -20.39 -25.20 26.99
N GLN A 12 -20.71 -23.95 27.32
CA GLN A 12 -20.75 -22.86 26.35
C GLN A 12 -19.35 -22.72 25.75
N ALA A 13 -19.21 -22.89 24.43
CA ALA A 13 -17.95 -22.74 23.75
C ALA A 13 -17.53 -21.25 23.81
N ASP A 14 -16.30 -21.00 24.26
CA ASP A 14 -15.78 -19.64 24.41
C ASP A 14 -15.13 -19.19 23.10
N ARG A 15 -15.45 -17.98 22.66
CA ARG A 15 -14.75 -17.33 21.53
C ARG A 15 -13.42 -16.73 21.97
N ARG A 16 -12.37 -16.91 21.18
CA ARG A 16 -11.03 -16.35 21.43
C ARG A 16 -10.37 -15.91 20.12
N GLY A 17 -9.60 -14.82 20.19
CA GLY A 17 -8.71 -14.39 19.13
C GLY A 17 -7.30 -14.94 19.30
N VAL A 18 -6.77 -15.63 18.29
CA VAL A 18 -5.40 -16.17 18.29
C VAL A 18 -4.64 -15.70 17.04
N ARG A 19 -3.46 -15.11 17.23
CA ARG A 19 -2.54 -14.76 16.14
C ARG A 19 -1.48 -15.84 15.99
N LEU A 20 -1.33 -16.36 14.79
CA LEU A 20 -0.25 -17.26 14.40
C LEU A 20 0.68 -16.50 13.46
N SER A 21 1.99 -16.64 13.65
CA SER A 21 2.99 -16.05 12.78
C SER A 21 4.14 -17.02 12.59
N TRP A 22 4.69 -17.08 11.38
CA TRP A 22 5.80 -17.98 11.07
C TRP A 22 6.81 -17.37 10.10
N GLY A 23 8.04 -17.88 10.14
CA GLY A 23 9.15 -17.39 9.33
C GLY A 23 10.33 -16.92 10.19
N GLY A 24 11.07 -15.93 9.69
CA GLY A 24 12.25 -15.35 10.35
C GLY A 24 13.58 -16.03 9.97
N GLY A 25 13.54 -17.10 9.19
CA GLY A 25 14.70 -17.77 8.59
C GLY A 25 14.71 -17.64 7.07
N THR A 26 15.30 -18.62 6.38
CA THR A 26 15.31 -18.64 4.91
C THR A 26 13.88 -18.65 4.34
N PRO A 27 13.55 -17.76 3.37
CA PRO A 27 12.23 -17.72 2.75
C PRO A 27 11.75 -19.09 2.28
N THR A 28 10.56 -19.49 2.72
CA THR A 28 10.04 -20.85 2.55
C THR A 28 8.56 -20.82 2.21
N ALA A 29 8.12 -21.70 1.31
CA ALA A 29 6.71 -21.90 0.98
C ALA A 29 6.12 -22.93 1.94
N TRP A 30 5.27 -22.47 2.87
CA TRP A 30 4.71 -23.31 3.93
C TRP A 30 3.35 -23.89 3.55
N GLN A 31 3.10 -25.11 4.03
CA GLN A 31 1.76 -25.70 4.06
C GLN A 31 1.40 -25.96 5.52
N LEU A 32 0.38 -25.26 6.03
CA LEU A 32 -0.08 -25.39 7.41
C LEU A 32 -1.51 -25.96 7.46
N THR A 33 -1.76 -26.81 8.44
CA THR A 33 -3.12 -27.16 8.88
C THR A 33 -3.28 -26.77 10.32
N VAL A 34 -4.28 -25.92 10.61
CA VAL A 34 -4.61 -25.47 11.95
C VAL A 34 -5.98 -26.02 12.33
N SER A 35 -6.05 -26.71 13.46
CA SER A 35 -7.28 -27.29 13.98
C SER A 35 -7.35 -27.22 15.50
N ILE A 36 -8.53 -27.43 16.07
CA ILE A 36 -8.76 -27.30 17.51
C ILE A 36 -9.55 -28.52 17.97
N ASP A 37 -9.12 -29.14 19.07
CA ASP A 37 -9.86 -30.28 19.63
C ASP A 37 -11.19 -29.84 20.28
N GLY A 38 -12.27 -30.53 19.92
CA GLY A 38 -13.61 -30.18 20.42
C GLY A 38 -14.08 -28.76 20.07
N GLY A 39 -13.41 -28.06 19.15
CA GLY A 39 -13.68 -26.68 18.74
C GLY A 39 -13.51 -26.48 17.24
N ARG A 40 -13.55 -25.21 16.80
CA ARG A 40 -13.39 -24.84 15.39
C ARG A 40 -12.77 -23.45 15.23
N VAL A 41 -12.11 -23.25 14.10
CA VAL A 41 -11.82 -21.92 13.58
C VAL A 41 -13.11 -21.37 12.95
N VAL A 42 -13.49 -20.15 13.32
CA VAL A 42 -14.71 -19.46 12.91
C VAL A 42 -14.45 -18.55 11.72
N SER A 43 -13.37 -17.76 11.80
CA SER A 43 -12.94 -16.82 10.77
C SER A 43 -11.42 -16.64 10.85
N PHE A 44 -10.84 -16.07 9.80
CA PHE A 44 -9.43 -15.74 9.76
C PHE A 44 -9.21 -14.41 9.02
N GLN A 45 -8.07 -13.77 9.29
CA GLN A 45 -7.58 -12.61 8.57
C GLN A 45 -6.10 -12.82 8.24
N PRO A 46 -5.72 -12.91 6.96
CA PRO A 46 -4.31 -12.98 6.55
C PRO A 46 -3.55 -11.72 6.95
N LEU A 47 -2.31 -11.91 7.40
CA LEU A 47 -1.40 -10.84 7.80
C LEU A 47 -0.06 -10.87 7.06
N GLY A 48 0.15 -11.84 6.16
CA GLY A 48 1.24 -11.79 5.20
C GLY A 48 1.12 -10.58 4.28
N THR A 49 2.24 -10.08 3.76
CA THR A 49 2.30 -8.83 2.97
C THR A 49 2.52 -9.07 1.47
N GLU A 50 2.65 -10.34 1.08
CA GLU A 50 2.89 -10.71 -0.31
C GLU A 50 1.61 -10.56 -1.17
N PRO A 51 1.71 -10.07 -2.41
CA PRO A 51 0.56 -9.89 -3.30
C PRO A 51 -0.23 -11.17 -3.62
N ASP A 52 0.38 -12.35 -3.48
CA ASP A 52 -0.25 -13.66 -3.71
C ASP A 52 -0.80 -14.32 -2.43
N GLU A 53 -0.89 -13.59 -1.32
CA GLU A 53 -1.58 -14.04 -0.10
C GLU A 53 -3.07 -14.31 -0.27
N PRO A 54 -3.86 -13.45 -0.97
CA PRO A 54 -5.29 -13.67 -1.08
C PRO A 54 -5.59 -15.05 -1.67
N GLY A 55 -6.49 -15.82 -1.06
CA GLY A 55 -6.81 -17.20 -1.48
C GLY A 55 -5.73 -18.26 -1.18
N SER A 56 -4.60 -17.90 -0.54
CA SER A 56 -3.62 -18.86 -0.03
C SER A 56 -4.16 -19.67 1.17
N MET A 57 -5.14 -19.10 1.88
CA MET A 57 -5.74 -19.67 3.08
C MET A 57 -7.21 -20.01 2.84
N THR A 58 -7.68 -21.17 3.33
CA THR A 58 -9.07 -21.60 3.20
C THR A 58 -9.56 -22.22 4.51
N LEU A 59 -10.78 -21.89 4.92
CA LEU A 59 -11.47 -22.54 6.04
C LEU A 59 -12.25 -23.77 5.55
N GLN A 60 -11.87 -24.96 6.00
CA GLN A 60 -12.54 -26.23 5.65
C GLN A 60 -12.95 -26.99 6.91
N ASN A 61 -14.26 -27.23 7.10
CA ASN A 61 -14.79 -27.98 8.23
C ASN A 61 -14.28 -27.50 9.60
N GLY A 62 -14.16 -26.18 9.79
CA GLY A 62 -13.65 -25.57 11.03
C GLY A 62 -12.13 -25.68 11.22
N ARG A 63 -11.38 -26.02 10.17
CA ARG A 63 -9.91 -26.06 10.15
C ARG A 63 -9.39 -25.05 9.14
N LEU A 64 -8.32 -24.34 9.46
CA LEU A 64 -7.65 -23.47 8.51
C LEU A 64 -6.58 -24.28 7.77
N ILE A 65 -6.61 -24.21 6.44
CA ILE A 65 -5.57 -24.73 5.56
C ILE A 65 -4.84 -23.54 4.96
N VAL A 66 -3.52 -23.49 5.11
CA VAL A 66 -2.65 -22.47 4.50
C VAL A 66 -1.77 -23.15 3.46
N LEU A 67 -1.75 -22.63 2.24
CA LEU A 67 -0.86 -23.06 1.16
C LEU A 67 -0.21 -21.82 0.53
N SER A 68 0.99 -21.47 0.99
CA SER A 68 1.74 -20.35 0.42
C SER A 68 2.22 -20.71 -1.01
N PRO A 69 1.81 -19.95 -2.05
CA PRO A 69 2.20 -20.23 -3.43
C PRO A 69 3.66 -19.92 -3.73
N THR A 70 4.27 -18.98 -3.01
CA THR A 70 5.66 -18.56 -3.15
C THR A 70 6.42 -18.66 -1.83
N PRO A 71 7.76 -18.77 -1.85
CA PRO A 71 8.57 -18.74 -0.63
C PRO A 71 8.53 -17.37 0.05
N ARG A 72 8.27 -17.33 1.36
CA ARG A 72 8.14 -16.09 2.14
C ARG A 72 9.07 -16.05 3.34
N ALA A 73 9.64 -14.88 3.62
CA ALA A 73 10.47 -14.65 4.81
C ALA A 73 9.63 -14.60 6.10
N PHE A 74 8.39 -14.15 5.99
CA PHE A 74 7.44 -14.02 7.09
C PHE A 74 6.01 -14.12 6.57
N ASP A 75 5.15 -14.72 7.37
CA ASP A 75 3.72 -14.81 7.11
C ASP A 75 2.97 -14.96 8.45
N ALA A 76 1.69 -14.61 8.47
CA ALA A 76 0.88 -14.60 9.69
C ALA A 76 -0.62 -14.62 9.39
N VAL A 77 -1.40 -15.03 10.38
CA VAL A 77 -2.86 -15.04 10.33
C VAL A 77 -3.46 -14.79 11.72
N ASP A 78 -4.50 -13.95 11.76
CA ASP A 78 -5.37 -13.81 12.92
C ASP A 78 -6.57 -14.75 12.79
N LEU A 79 -6.88 -15.51 13.84
CA LEU A 79 -7.98 -16.46 13.89
C LEU A 79 -8.99 -16.06 14.96
N GLU A 80 -10.27 -16.10 14.62
CA GLU A 80 -11.32 -16.24 15.61
C GLU A 80 -11.62 -17.73 15.81
N VAL A 81 -11.53 -18.20 17.04
CA VAL A 81 -11.74 -19.60 17.38
C VAL A 81 -12.87 -19.75 18.39
N GLU A 82 -13.63 -20.84 18.27
CA GLU A 82 -14.70 -21.21 19.20
C GLU A 82 -14.38 -22.59 19.76
N ALA A 83 -14.09 -22.66 21.06
CA ALA A 83 -13.62 -23.90 21.68
C ALA A 83 -13.99 -23.97 23.17
N PRO A 84 -14.14 -25.20 23.74
CA PRO A 84 -14.31 -25.37 25.18
C PRO A 84 -13.04 -25.01 25.94
N ASN A 85 -13.17 -24.79 27.25
CA ASN A 85 -12.03 -24.57 28.13
C ASN A 85 -11.10 -25.79 28.14
N GLY A 86 -9.79 -25.55 28.19
CA GLY A 86 -8.77 -26.59 28.09
C GLY A 86 -8.49 -27.12 26.68
N ALA A 87 -9.19 -26.63 25.64
CA ALA A 87 -8.93 -27.04 24.26
C ALA A 87 -7.50 -26.72 23.81
N VAL A 88 -6.99 -27.54 22.90
CA VAL A 88 -5.66 -27.56 22.33
C VAL A 88 -5.75 -27.17 20.84
N LEU A 89 -5.03 -26.11 20.50
CA LEU A 89 -4.72 -25.73 19.12
C LEU A 89 -3.64 -26.68 18.58
N GLN A 90 -3.93 -27.34 17.47
CA GLN A 90 -3.04 -28.23 16.75
C GLN A 90 -2.62 -27.56 15.45
N ILE A 91 -1.31 -27.47 15.22
CA ILE A 91 -0.71 -26.90 14.02
C ILE A 91 0.23 -27.93 13.42
N ASP A 92 -0.06 -28.35 12.19
CA ASP A 92 0.82 -29.21 11.39
C ASP A 92 1.45 -28.36 10.28
N ALA A 93 2.76 -28.14 10.39
CA ALA A 93 3.54 -27.34 9.43
C ALA A 93 4.40 -28.22 8.54
N ARG A 94 4.40 -27.95 7.23
CA ARG A 94 5.19 -28.68 6.23
C ARG A 94 5.89 -27.73 5.27
N ASN A 95 7.10 -28.11 4.90
CA ASN A 95 7.94 -27.48 3.88
C ASN A 95 8.51 -28.61 3.02
N GLY A 96 8.10 -28.70 1.76
CA GLY A 96 8.64 -29.67 0.81
C GLY A 96 8.59 -31.12 1.31
N THR A 97 9.73 -31.80 1.30
CA THR A 97 9.87 -33.22 1.71
C THR A 97 10.32 -33.41 3.17
N ASN A 98 10.48 -32.34 3.94
CA ASN A 98 10.88 -32.44 5.34
C ASN A 98 9.77 -33.07 6.18
N PRO A 99 10.11 -33.78 7.29
CA PRO A 99 9.09 -34.28 8.20
C PRO A 99 8.24 -33.11 8.74
N PRO A 100 6.92 -33.31 8.91
CA PRO A 100 6.04 -32.27 9.44
C PRO A 100 6.49 -31.83 10.83
N SER A 101 6.53 -30.51 11.06
CA SER A 101 6.68 -29.94 12.39
C SER A 101 5.28 -29.76 12.98
N ALA A 102 4.98 -30.51 14.03
CA ALA A 102 3.70 -30.43 14.74
C ALA A 102 3.86 -29.61 16.02
N ALA A 103 2.87 -28.76 16.31
CA ALA A 103 2.77 -28.02 17.56
C ALA A 103 1.39 -28.22 18.19
N GLN A 104 1.36 -28.42 19.51
CA GLN A 104 0.14 -28.55 20.31
C GLN A 104 0.16 -27.52 21.44
N ILE A 105 -0.81 -26.62 21.44
CA ILE A 105 -0.86 -25.48 22.36
C ILE A 105 -2.21 -25.46 23.07
N ALA A 106 -2.21 -25.64 24.38
CA ALA A 106 -3.42 -25.42 25.18
C ALA A 106 -3.83 -23.93 25.10
N LEU A 107 -5.06 -23.65 24.66
CA LEU A 107 -5.55 -22.29 24.46
C LEU A 107 -5.57 -21.47 25.75
N ASP A 108 -5.69 -22.11 26.92
CA ASP A 108 -5.63 -21.44 28.23
C ASP A 108 -4.21 -20.95 28.59
N ARG A 109 -3.16 -21.51 27.97
CA ARG A 109 -1.78 -21.05 28.16
C ARG A 109 -1.56 -19.66 27.56
N LEU A 110 -2.23 -19.39 26.43
CA LEU A 110 -2.16 -18.10 25.72
C LEU A 110 -2.80 -16.94 26.49
N ASP A 111 -3.52 -17.20 27.58
CA ASP A 111 -3.98 -16.16 28.51
C ASP A 111 -2.85 -15.60 29.39
N GLN A 112 -1.71 -16.31 29.49
CA GLN A 112 -0.60 -16.01 30.41
C GLN A 112 0.70 -15.69 29.69
N GLU A 113 1.02 -16.41 28.61
CA GLU A 113 2.27 -16.25 27.86
C GLU A 113 2.12 -16.67 26.40
N ASP A 114 2.96 -16.09 25.55
CA ASP A 114 3.07 -16.44 24.14
C ASP A 114 3.81 -17.77 23.96
N PHE A 115 3.49 -18.50 22.89
CA PHE A 115 4.14 -19.74 22.52
C PHE A 115 5.08 -19.54 21.33
N GLN A 116 6.24 -20.20 21.36
CA GLN A 116 7.19 -20.22 20.25
C GLN A 116 7.84 -21.58 20.07
N GLN A 117 8.08 -22.01 18.83
CA GLN A 117 8.75 -23.27 18.50
C GLN A 117 9.54 -23.14 17.18
N PRO A 118 10.75 -23.70 17.04
CA PRO A 118 11.42 -23.82 15.74
C PRO A 118 10.59 -24.67 14.75
N LEU A 119 10.52 -24.24 13.50
CA LEU A 119 9.84 -24.96 12.42
C LEU A 119 10.81 -25.81 11.59
N ASP A 120 12.04 -25.33 11.40
CA ASP A 120 13.09 -26.02 10.66
C ASP A 120 14.50 -25.64 11.16
N GLU A 121 15.52 -26.22 10.54
CA GLU A 121 16.94 -25.92 10.80
C GLU A 121 17.42 -24.63 10.10
N SER A 122 16.61 -24.06 9.21
CA SER A 122 16.90 -22.84 8.43
C SER A 122 16.56 -21.55 9.19
N GLY A 123 16.25 -21.67 10.48
CA GLY A 123 15.95 -20.55 11.36
C GLY A 123 14.48 -20.11 11.35
N ASN A 124 13.59 -20.79 10.63
CA ASN A 124 12.17 -20.46 10.66
C ASN A 124 11.54 -20.91 11.98
N ARG A 125 10.62 -20.09 12.50
CA ARG A 125 9.97 -20.31 13.80
C ARG A 125 8.47 -20.06 13.70
N LEU A 126 7.71 -20.77 14.52
CA LEU A 126 6.28 -20.58 14.76
C LEU A 126 6.12 -19.77 16.05
N TYR A 127 5.25 -18.76 15.99
CA TYR A 127 4.83 -17.92 17.10
C TYR A 127 3.30 -17.97 17.19
N VAL A 128 2.78 -18.16 18.40
CA VAL A 128 1.34 -18.18 18.67
C VAL A 128 1.06 -17.32 19.89
N GLN A 129 0.19 -16.33 19.73
CA GLN A 129 -0.16 -15.39 20.80
C GLN A 129 -1.66 -15.09 20.76
N ARG A 130 -2.18 -14.50 21.83
CA ARG A 130 -3.54 -13.96 21.84
C ARG A 130 -3.57 -12.66 21.02
N ILE A 131 -4.61 -12.47 20.20
CA ILE A 131 -4.71 -11.26 19.36
C ILE A 131 -4.72 -9.99 20.24
N PRO A 132 -3.95 -8.95 19.89
CA PRO A 132 -4.02 -7.65 20.54
C PRO A 132 -5.46 -7.12 20.63
N GLY A 133 -5.92 -6.80 21.84
CA GLY A 133 -7.26 -6.29 22.07
C GLY A 133 -8.37 -7.35 22.21
N ASP A 134 -8.10 -8.64 22.09
CA ASP A 134 -9.13 -9.70 22.20
C ASP A 134 -9.86 -9.71 23.56
N ARG A 135 -9.17 -9.35 24.66
CA ARG A 135 -9.79 -9.26 26.00
C ARG A 135 -10.99 -8.31 26.07
N LEU A 136 -10.96 -7.28 25.24
CA LEU A 136 -12.04 -6.32 25.05
C LEU A 136 -12.34 -6.30 23.55
N HIS A 137 -12.99 -7.35 23.06
CA HIS A 137 -13.38 -7.45 21.67
C HIS A 137 -14.44 -6.38 21.36
N ILE A 138 -14.31 -5.74 20.20
CA ILE A 138 -15.11 -4.58 19.82
C ILE A 138 -15.65 -4.81 18.41
N THR A 139 -16.95 -4.64 18.28
CA THR A 139 -17.63 -4.64 16.99
C THR A 139 -18.22 -3.23 16.78
N PRO A 140 -17.69 -2.43 15.85
CA PRO A 140 -18.26 -1.13 15.53
C PRO A 140 -19.58 -1.26 14.76
N GLN A 141 -20.48 -0.29 14.93
CA GLN A 141 -21.69 -0.17 14.12
C GLN A 141 -21.40 0.71 12.89
N GLY A 142 -20.75 0.13 11.87
CA GLY A 142 -20.36 0.82 10.63
C GLY A 142 -18.88 1.22 10.58
N ALA A 143 -18.55 2.17 9.70
CA ALA A 143 -17.19 2.67 9.52
C ALA A 143 -16.70 3.47 10.73
N LEU A 144 -15.37 3.56 10.90
CA LEU A 144 -14.72 4.32 11.97
C LEU A 144 -14.52 5.82 11.64
N ILE A 145 -15.37 6.37 10.76
CA ILE A 145 -15.34 7.78 10.33
C ILE A 145 -16.66 8.44 10.72
N PHE A 146 -16.57 9.48 11.54
CA PHE A 146 -17.69 10.16 12.16
C PHE A 146 -17.70 11.64 11.83
N ARG A 147 -18.87 12.27 11.90
CA ARG A 147 -19.00 13.73 11.81
C ARG A 147 -18.63 14.39 13.14
N PRO A 148 -18.22 15.68 13.10
CA PRO A 148 -18.02 16.48 14.30
C PRO A 148 -19.21 16.42 15.27
N GLY A 149 -18.95 16.04 16.52
CA GLY A 149 -19.97 15.92 17.57
C GLY A 149 -20.88 14.69 17.47
N GLU A 150 -20.64 13.78 16.53
CA GLU A 150 -21.39 12.53 16.41
C GLU A 150 -21.10 11.57 17.57
N THR A 151 -22.05 10.69 17.88
CA THR A 151 -21.88 9.66 18.90
C THR A 151 -21.48 8.34 18.25
N ALA A 152 -20.27 7.88 18.53
CA ALA A 152 -19.79 6.59 18.09
C ALA A 152 -20.48 5.45 18.87
N ARG A 153 -20.89 4.40 18.15
CA ARG A 153 -21.61 3.25 18.71
C ARG A 153 -20.81 1.98 18.48
N PHE A 154 -20.59 1.25 19.57
CA PHE A 154 -19.86 -0.01 19.55
C PHE A 154 -20.56 -1.07 20.39
N VAL A 155 -20.23 -2.32 20.13
CA VAL A 155 -20.51 -3.44 21.01
C VAL A 155 -19.20 -3.92 21.60
N ILE A 156 -19.10 -3.99 22.92
CA ILE A 156 -17.93 -4.52 23.64
C ILE A 156 -18.27 -5.89 24.22
N GLU A 157 -17.42 -6.87 23.92
CA GLU A 157 -17.50 -8.23 24.46
C GLU A 157 -16.26 -8.51 25.32
N PRO A 158 -16.37 -8.54 26.66
CA PRO A 158 -15.27 -8.93 27.52
C PRO A 158 -14.99 -10.44 27.38
N ARG A 159 -13.82 -10.81 26.87
CA ARG A 159 -13.43 -12.21 26.66
C ARG A 159 -12.34 -12.61 27.64
N ARG A 160 -12.57 -13.64 28.45
CA ARG A 160 -11.54 -14.27 29.31
C ARG A 160 -10.73 -13.26 30.14
N LEU A 161 -11.44 -12.44 30.94
CA LEU A 161 -10.83 -11.46 31.86
C LEU A 161 -10.24 -12.08 33.15
N ASN A 162 -10.27 -13.41 33.30
CA ASN A 162 -9.75 -14.15 34.45
C ASN A 162 -10.32 -13.68 35.81
N ILE A 163 -11.62 -13.39 35.86
CA ILE A 163 -12.36 -13.05 37.08
C ILE A 163 -13.48 -14.05 37.37
N PRO A 164 -13.90 -14.22 38.64
CA PRO A 164 -15.09 -14.99 39.00
C PRO A 164 -16.34 -14.49 38.25
N ALA A 165 -17.24 -15.40 37.88
CA ALA A 165 -18.45 -15.08 37.11
C ALA A 165 -19.40 -14.08 37.82
N THR A 166 -19.32 -13.97 39.15
CA THR A 166 -20.14 -13.07 39.97
C THR A 166 -19.52 -11.68 40.15
N ASP A 167 -18.28 -11.48 39.71
CA ASP A 167 -17.59 -10.21 39.90
C ASP A 167 -18.11 -9.13 38.96
N ARG A 168 -18.19 -7.91 39.48
CA ARG A 168 -18.52 -6.72 38.70
C ARG A 168 -17.25 -6.15 38.07
N ILE A 169 -17.39 -5.66 36.85
CA ILE A 169 -16.37 -4.82 36.23
C ILE A 169 -16.93 -3.42 36.00
N ARG A 170 -16.07 -2.43 36.12
CA ARG A 170 -16.28 -1.08 35.61
C ARG A 170 -15.57 -0.98 34.27
N LEU A 171 -16.32 -0.72 33.21
CA LEU A 171 -15.78 -0.32 31.92
C LEU A 171 -15.77 1.21 31.85
N GLN A 172 -14.60 1.79 31.67
CA GLN A 172 -14.42 3.22 31.47
C GLN A 172 -13.90 3.44 30.06
N ILE A 173 -14.57 4.32 29.30
CA ILE A 173 -14.16 4.72 27.96
C ILE A 173 -13.83 6.20 28.00
N GLU A 174 -12.68 6.56 27.45
CA GLU A 174 -12.14 7.91 27.49
C GLU A 174 -11.62 8.30 26.12
N VAL A 175 -11.96 9.52 25.70
CA VAL A 175 -11.58 10.05 24.39
C VAL A 175 -10.38 10.98 24.54
N PHE A 176 -9.33 10.70 23.78
CA PHE A 176 -8.13 11.54 23.70
C PHE A 176 -7.84 11.88 22.24
N PRO A 177 -7.21 13.03 21.94
CA PRO A 177 -6.57 13.22 20.64
C PRO A 177 -5.63 12.06 20.34
N ALA A 178 -5.65 11.55 19.11
CA ALA A 178 -4.79 10.43 18.72
C ALA A 178 -3.31 10.72 18.99
N ARG A 179 -2.56 9.69 19.37
CA ARG A 179 -1.11 9.76 19.69
C ARG A 179 -0.74 10.64 20.88
N SER A 180 -1.70 11.13 21.65
CA SER A 180 -1.43 11.87 22.90
C SER A 180 -1.12 10.95 24.08
N LEU A 181 -1.47 9.67 24.00
CA LEU A 181 -1.23 8.68 25.04
C LEU A 181 0.23 8.18 25.00
N SER A 182 0.98 8.32 26.10
CA SER A 182 2.34 7.80 26.20
C SER A 182 2.37 6.31 26.55
N LYS A 183 3.16 5.50 25.83
CA LYS A 183 3.55 4.15 26.29
C LYS A 183 4.47 4.29 27.52
N THR A 184 4.27 3.50 28.57
CA THR A 184 5.40 3.16 29.46
C THR A 184 6.32 2.21 28.72
N SER A 185 7.55 2.62 28.44
CA SER A 185 8.60 1.65 28.10
C SER A 185 9.06 0.94 29.38
N PRO A 186 9.33 -0.37 29.37
CA PRO A 186 10.43 -0.87 30.16
C PRO A 186 11.69 -0.28 29.53
N ARG A 187 12.53 0.37 30.33
CA ARG A 187 13.95 0.49 30.02
C ARG A 187 14.47 -0.93 29.75
N THR A 188 14.74 -1.28 28.49
CA THR A 188 15.75 -2.22 27.97
C THR A 188 15.41 -2.51 26.51
N LEU A 189 15.93 -1.68 25.59
CA LEU A 189 16.26 -2.09 24.22
C LEU A 189 17.57 -1.39 23.88
N GLU A 190 18.61 -1.70 24.68
CA GLU A 190 19.98 -1.49 24.26
C GLU A 190 20.40 -2.70 23.42
N ARG A 191 20.80 -2.42 22.18
CA ARG A 191 21.61 -3.26 21.27
C ARG A 191 21.02 -4.61 20.86
N LEU A 192 20.40 -4.64 19.69
CA LEU A 192 20.69 -5.64 18.66
C LEU A 192 20.58 -5.00 17.27
N SER A 193 21.71 -4.42 16.86
CA SER A 193 22.04 -4.17 15.46
C SER A 193 22.63 -5.45 14.89
N GLU A 194 21.91 -6.14 14.00
CA GLU A 194 22.45 -6.84 12.84
C GLU A 194 21.33 -7.58 12.09
N VAL A 195 21.43 -7.49 10.75
CA VAL A 195 20.76 -8.24 9.69
C VAL A 195 19.61 -7.54 8.97
N ASP A 196 19.88 -7.41 7.67
CA ASP A 196 19.08 -7.03 6.50
C ASP A 196 17.59 -7.44 6.53
N LEU A 197 16.83 -6.76 5.66
CA LEU A 197 15.40 -6.85 5.32
C LEU A 197 14.87 -8.24 4.90
N GLY A 198 15.44 -9.33 5.41
CA GLY A 198 14.96 -10.70 5.26
C GLY A 198 14.72 -11.45 6.57
N ASN A 199 15.12 -10.94 7.74
CA ASN A 199 15.03 -11.68 8.99
C ASN A 199 14.20 -10.95 10.05
N LEU A 200 12.88 -11.18 10.03
CA LEU A 200 12.00 -10.86 11.14
C LEU A 200 12.31 -11.78 12.33
N SER A 201 13.25 -11.32 13.15
CA SER A 201 13.44 -11.83 14.50
C SER A 201 12.48 -11.09 15.43
N LEU A 202 11.28 -11.64 15.66
CA LEU A 202 10.32 -11.22 16.71
C LEU A 202 10.90 -11.34 18.15
N SER A 203 12.20 -11.55 18.30
CA SER A 203 12.79 -12.22 19.47
C SER A 203 13.12 -11.34 20.66
N GLN A 204 12.73 -10.06 20.73
CA GLN A 204 13.11 -9.24 21.89
C GLN A 204 12.03 -8.36 22.54
N VAL A 205 10.79 -8.36 22.07
CA VAL A 205 9.72 -7.67 22.82
C VAL A 205 9.01 -8.68 23.71
N LYS A 206 9.37 -8.72 25.00
CA LYS A 206 8.48 -9.28 26.02
C LYS A 206 7.21 -8.41 26.05
N LEU A 207 6.12 -8.91 25.46
CA LEU A 207 4.77 -8.40 25.65
C LEU A 207 4.31 -8.71 27.09
N GLY A 208 4.85 -7.95 28.05
CA GLY A 208 4.21 -7.80 29.34
C GLY A 208 3.05 -6.82 29.19
N GLU A 209 1.88 -7.17 29.73
CA GLU A 209 0.73 -6.27 29.85
C GLU A 209 1.15 -4.93 30.48
N MET A 210 1.39 -3.93 29.64
CA MET A 210 1.68 -2.57 30.06
C MET A 210 0.51 -1.68 29.67
N GLY A 211 -0.10 -1.08 30.69
CA GLY A 211 -1.17 -0.10 30.49
C GLY A 211 -0.59 1.20 29.94
N TRP A 212 -1.24 1.77 28.92
CA TRP A 212 -0.97 3.14 28.51
C TRP A 212 -1.32 4.09 29.66
N ILE A 213 -0.30 4.76 30.22
CA ILE A 213 -0.47 5.69 31.32
C ILE A 213 -0.96 7.02 30.75
N ARG A 214 -1.90 7.67 31.46
CA ARG A 214 -2.26 9.06 31.20
C ARG A 214 -1.00 9.93 31.27
N PRO A 215 -0.62 10.67 30.23
CA PRO A 215 0.31 11.78 30.41
C PRO A 215 -0.14 12.63 31.60
N LYS A 216 0.81 13.06 32.44
CA LYS A 216 0.51 13.85 33.66
C LYS A 216 -0.34 15.11 33.42
N ASN A 217 -0.53 15.54 32.16
CA ASN A 217 -1.20 16.77 31.77
C ASN A 217 -2.34 16.59 30.73
N SER A 218 -2.81 15.36 30.43
CA SER A 218 -3.91 15.18 29.44
C SER A 218 -5.19 14.69 30.13
N GLU A 219 -6.12 15.60 30.38
CA GLU A 219 -7.50 15.25 30.75
C GLU A 219 -8.24 14.69 29.51
N PRO A 220 -9.09 13.65 29.67
CA PRO A 220 -9.90 13.15 28.57
C PRO A 220 -10.88 14.23 28.09
N LEU A 221 -11.10 14.29 26.78
CA LEU A 221 -12.08 15.22 26.19
C LEU A 221 -13.50 14.82 26.57
N ASN A 222 -13.78 13.52 26.58
CA ASN A 222 -15.04 12.92 26.99
C ASN A 222 -14.75 11.62 27.77
N SER A 223 -15.61 11.27 28.72
CA SER A 223 -15.56 9.98 29.40
C SER A 223 -16.96 9.42 29.67
N VAL A 224 -17.14 8.13 29.42
CA VAL A 224 -18.36 7.38 29.73
C VAL A 224 -18.01 6.14 30.55
N GLN A 225 -18.92 5.70 31.42
CA GLN A 225 -18.71 4.57 32.31
C GLN A 225 -19.91 3.63 32.32
N TYR A 226 -19.61 2.34 32.39
CA TYR A 226 -20.58 1.25 32.48
C TYR A 226 -20.17 0.30 33.62
N GLU A 227 -21.14 -0.21 34.37
CA GLU A 227 -20.91 -1.24 35.38
C GLU A 227 -21.73 -2.48 35.04
N ILE A 228 -21.05 -3.62 34.90
CA ILE A 228 -21.66 -4.87 34.42
C ILE A 228 -21.09 -6.09 35.13
N VAL A 229 -21.83 -7.20 35.09
CA VAL A 229 -21.36 -8.54 35.45
C VAL A 229 -21.17 -9.30 34.13
N PRO A 230 -19.94 -9.56 33.65
CA PRO A 230 -19.71 -10.12 32.31
C PRO A 230 -20.45 -11.43 32.03
N ALA A 231 -20.62 -12.28 33.04
CA ALA A 231 -21.35 -13.53 32.91
C ALA A 231 -22.86 -13.36 32.68
N GLN A 232 -23.44 -12.20 33.04
CA GLN A 232 -24.86 -11.90 32.84
C GLN A 232 -25.10 -11.03 31.60
N THR A 233 -24.11 -10.24 31.21
CA THR A 233 -24.18 -9.32 30.07
C THR A 233 -22.90 -9.47 29.24
N PRO A 234 -22.84 -10.49 28.36
CA PRO A 234 -21.63 -10.81 27.60
C PRO A 234 -21.34 -9.81 26.48
N SER A 235 -22.35 -9.02 26.07
CA SER A 235 -22.28 -8.06 24.97
C SER A 235 -22.86 -6.72 25.43
N ILE A 236 -22.08 -5.66 25.30
CA ILE A 236 -22.35 -4.36 25.95
C ILE A 236 -22.41 -3.28 24.87
N PRO A 237 -23.61 -2.78 24.53
CA PRO A 237 -23.72 -1.64 23.63
C PRO A 237 -23.23 -0.38 24.35
N VAL A 238 -22.26 0.29 23.75
CA VAL A 238 -21.67 1.52 24.28
C VAL A 238 -21.85 2.67 23.30
N GLN A 239 -21.99 3.87 23.85
CA GLN A 239 -22.17 5.11 23.12
C GLN A 239 -21.16 6.12 23.62
N VAL A 240 -20.35 6.64 22.72
CA VAL A 240 -19.24 7.55 23.06
C VAL A 240 -19.43 8.83 22.26
N PRO A 241 -19.75 9.97 22.91
CA PRO A 241 -19.80 11.24 22.21
C PRO A 241 -18.40 11.62 21.73
N LEU A 242 -18.27 11.95 20.45
CA LEU A 242 -17.00 12.41 19.88
C LEU A 242 -16.89 13.94 19.90
N PRO A 243 -15.66 14.49 19.87
CA PRO A 243 -15.45 15.93 19.88
C PRO A 243 -15.98 16.62 18.62
N SER A 244 -16.21 17.93 18.71
CA SER A 244 -16.59 18.77 17.55
C SER A 244 -15.40 19.22 16.71
N ALA A 245 -14.17 19.03 17.18
CA ALA A 245 -12.97 19.32 16.39
C ALA A 245 -12.65 18.14 15.48
N GLU A 246 -12.29 18.42 14.23
CA GLU A 246 -11.80 17.38 13.31
C GLU A 246 -10.47 16.79 13.79
N GLY A 247 -10.21 15.54 13.41
CA GLY A 247 -8.98 14.84 13.69
C GLY A 247 -9.21 13.38 14.06
N ALA A 248 -8.11 12.64 14.21
CA ALA A 248 -8.16 11.29 14.74
C ALA A 248 -8.16 11.30 16.29
N TYR A 249 -8.89 10.36 16.88
CA TYR A 249 -9.06 10.25 18.32
C TYR A 249 -8.86 8.81 18.79
N ASP A 250 -8.19 8.67 19.93
CA ASP A 250 -7.99 7.40 20.62
C ASP A 250 -9.10 7.22 21.67
N LEU A 251 -9.89 6.15 21.51
CA LEU A 251 -10.86 5.66 22.47
C LEU A 251 -10.16 4.67 23.39
N ARG A 252 -9.72 5.13 24.56
CA ARG A 252 -9.12 4.25 25.57
C ARG A 252 -10.21 3.59 26.39
N ILE A 253 -10.25 2.27 26.34
CA ILE A 253 -11.25 1.43 26.99
C ILE A 253 -10.53 0.63 28.07
N THR A 254 -10.96 0.81 29.31
CA THR A 254 -10.33 0.21 30.48
C THR A 254 -11.36 -0.59 31.27
N ALA A 255 -11.09 -1.87 31.47
CA ALA A 255 -11.86 -2.74 32.35
C ALA A 255 -11.18 -2.85 33.72
N GLN A 256 -11.89 -2.47 34.77
CA GLN A 256 -11.40 -2.54 36.15
C GLN A 256 -12.30 -3.44 36.98
N ARG A 257 -11.70 -4.24 37.87
CA ARG A 257 -12.45 -5.07 38.81
C ARG A 257 -13.09 -4.20 39.89
N LYS A 258 -14.38 -4.37 40.13
CA LYS A 258 -15.11 -3.75 41.25
C LYS A 258 -15.54 -4.84 42.24
N ARG A 259 -14.93 -4.87 43.44
CA ARG A 259 -15.33 -5.83 44.49
C ARG A 259 -16.57 -5.34 45.23
N GLY A 260 -17.32 -6.28 45.84
CA GLY A 260 -18.49 -5.95 46.66
C GLY A 260 -18.13 -5.31 48.02
N PRO A 261 -19.12 -4.74 48.74
CA PRO A 261 -18.90 -3.89 49.93
C PRO A 261 -18.10 -4.55 51.07
N LEU A 262 -18.23 -5.87 51.24
CA LEU A 262 -17.55 -6.62 52.30
C LEU A 262 -16.03 -6.77 52.09
N ALA A 263 -15.54 -6.65 50.86
CA ALA A 263 -14.11 -6.81 50.53
C ALA A 263 -13.33 -5.48 50.55
N GLU A 264 -14.02 -4.33 50.54
CA GLU A 264 -13.40 -3.00 50.73
C GLU A 264 -13.03 -2.74 52.21
N ALA A 265 -13.70 -3.42 53.15
CA ALA A 265 -13.46 -3.28 54.59
C ALA A 265 -12.15 -3.94 55.07
N VAL A 266 -11.55 -4.83 54.28
CA VAL A 266 -10.28 -5.50 54.57
C VAL A 266 -9.21 -4.81 53.72
N GLY A 267 -8.55 -3.80 54.29
CA GLY A 267 -7.59 -2.92 53.60
C GLY A 267 -6.52 -3.66 52.79
N GLN A 268 -6.06 -3.02 51.71
CA GLN A 268 -5.08 -3.60 50.78
C GLN A 268 -3.73 -3.92 51.45
N PRO A 269 -3.06 -5.02 51.07
CA PRO A 269 -1.60 -5.00 50.94
C PRO A 269 -1.23 -4.14 49.73
N LEU A 270 -0.39 -3.12 49.92
CA LEU A 270 0.10 -2.24 48.86
C LEU A 270 0.63 -3.04 47.65
N GLY A 271 0.03 -2.84 46.46
CA GLY A 271 0.66 -3.23 45.18
C GLY A 271 -0.13 -4.07 44.19
N ARG A 272 -1.42 -4.42 44.39
CA ARG A 272 -2.21 -5.16 43.37
C ARG A 272 -3.06 -4.22 42.49
N ASN A 273 -2.80 -4.26 41.19
CA ASN A 273 -3.49 -3.47 40.15
C ASN A 273 -4.93 -3.96 39.94
N ASN A 274 -5.92 -3.06 39.93
CA ASN A 274 -7.34 -3.38 39.67
C ASN A 274 -7.69 -3.44 38.18
N LEU A 275 -6.73 -3.11 37.30
CA LEU A 275 -6.86 -3.19 35.85
C LEU A 275 -6.93 -4.66 35.39
N LEU A 276 -7.99 -5.02 34.68
CA LEU A 276 -8.19 -6.36 34.10
C LEU A 276 -7.77 -6.43 32.64
N ALA A 277 -8.13 -5.39 31.88
CA ALA A 277 -7.77 -5.27 30.48
C ALA A 277 -7.84 -3.80 30.05
N GLN A 278 -7.07 -3.48 29.02
CA GLN A 278 -7.12 -2.19 28.35
C GLN A 278 -7.01 -2.39 26.84
N ARG A 279 -7.74 -1.57 26.09
CA ARG A 279 -7.65 -1.49 24.63
C ARG A 279 -7.70 -0.03 24.21
N VAL A 280 -7.04 0.31 23.12
CA VAL A 280 -7.21 1.60 22.44
C VAL A 280 -7.82 1.31 21.08
N VAL A 281 -8.87 2.04 20.71
CA VAL A 281 -9.43 2.02 19.35
C VAL A 281 -9.31 3.41 18.77
N GLN A 282 -8.82 3.53 17.54
CA GLN A 282 -8.71 4.82 16.89
C GLN A 282 -9.90 5.06 15.96
N VAL A 283 -10.42 6.29 15.97
CA VAL A 283 -11.51 6.74 15.10
C VAL A 283 -11.15 8.06 14.45
N LEU A 284 -11.76 8.36 13.30
CA LEU A 284 -11.59 9.64 12.61
C LEU A 284 -12.86 10.48 12.76
N VAL A 285 -12.71 11.75 13.14
CA VAL A 285 -13.77 12.77 13.05
C VAL A 285 -13.45 13.68 11.87
N LEU A 286 -14.34 13.69 10.88
CA LEU A 286 -14.19 14.43 9.63
C LEU A 286 -15.49 15.18 9.31
N GLY A 287 -15.41 16.49 9.14
CA GLY A 287 -16.54 17.34 8.77
C GLY A 287 -16.75 17.44 7.27
N ASP A 288 -18.01 17.62 6.90
CA ASP A 288 -18.44 17.77 5.50
C ASP A 288 -18.28 19.21 4.98
N GLY A 289 -18.12 20.17 5.89
CA GLY A 289 -18.07 21.60 5.58
C GLY A 289 -16.71 22.01 5.03
N ILE A 290 -16.68 22.81 3.96
CA ILE A 290 -15.45 23.40 3.40
C ILE A 290 -14.62 24.01 4.52
N VAL A 291 -13.32 23.69 4.58
CA VAL A 291 -12.39 24.39 5.46
C VAL A 291 -12.26 25.81 4.94
N THR A 292 -12.95 26.76 5.59
CA THR A 292 -12.88 28.19 5.28
C THR A 292 -11.56 28.74 5.82
N ASP A 293 -10.52 28.61 5.01
CA ASP A 293 -9.20 29.11 5.38
C ASP A 293 -9.14 30.63 5.18
N GLN A 294 -9.20 31.38 6.27
CA GLN A 294 -8.93 32.84 6.26
C GLN A 294 -7.43 33.17 6.29
N THR A 295 -6.54 32.17 6.21
CA THR A 295 -5.08 32.35 6.29
C THR A 295 -4.26 31.54 5.27
N ALA A 296 -4.86 31.05 4.18
CA ALA A 296 -4.10 30.57 3.03
C ALA A 296 -3.48 31.77 2.30
N GLY A 297 -2.22 32.12 2.61
CA GLY A 297 -1.51 33.17 1.86
C GLY A 297 -0.59 34.11 2.66
N GLY A 298 0.28 33.58 3.51
CA GLY A 298 1.45 34.32 4.01
C GLY A 298 2.53 34.53 2.92
N ALA A 299 3.43 35.48 3.12
CA ALA A 299 4.62 35.59 2.28
C ALA A 299 5.61 34.47 2.63
N LEU A 300 6.05 33.70 1.63
CA LEU A 300 7.16 32.76 1.84
C LEU A 300 8.41 33.52 2.24
N SER A 301 9.04 33.07 3.31
CA SER A 301 10.29 33.60 3.82
C SER A 301 11.37 32.52 3.76
N LEU A 302 12.59 32.95 3.47
CA LEU A 302 13.75 32.07 3.49
C LEU A 302 14.02 31.60 4.94
N VAL A 303 14.13 30.30 5.13
CA VAL A 303 14.44 29.68 6.42
C VAL A 303 15.94 29.43 6.52
N GLY A 304 16.59 30.12 7.46
CA GLY A 304 18.03 29.98 7.66
C GLY A 304 18.89 30.60 6.55
N GLU A 305 20.18 30.30 6.57
CA GLU A 305 21.08 30.66 5.47
C GLU A 305 20.97 29.60 4.35
N PRO A 306 20.93 30.00 3.07
CA PRO A 306 20.95 29.06 1.96
C PRO A 306 22.24 28.23 1.96
N ILE A 307 22.13 26.96 1.60
CA ILE A 307 23.25 26.05 1.53
C ILE A 307 23.98 26.31 0.20
N ASP A 308 25.19 26.86 0.30
CA ASP A 308 26.12 27.06 -0.82
C ASP A 308 27.38 26.22 -0.59
N ALA A 309 27.25 24.93 -0.83
CA ALA A 309 28.31 23.97 -0.56
C ALA A 309 29.53 24.14 -1.50
N ALA A 310 29.41 24.88 -2.60
CA ALA A 310 30.55 25.21 -3.45
C ALA A 310 31.42 26.31 -2.82
N SER A 311 30.85 27.19 -1.97
CA SER A 311 31.53 28.35 -1.37
C SER A 311 32.37 28.00 -0.13
N PRO A 312 33.68 28.34 -0.09
CA PRO A 312 34.50 28.20 1.11
C PRO A 312 34.04 29.09 2.28
N ASP A 313 33.52 30.28 1.99
CA ASP A 313 33.11 31.27 3.00
C ASP A 313 31.85 30.84 3.76
N PHE A 314 31.01 30.02 3.14
CA PHE A 314 29.86 29.39 3.80
C PHE A 314 30.33 28.49 4.94
N TRP A 315 31.28 27.58 4.69
CA TRP A 315 31.83 26.67 5.70
C TRP A 315 32.57 27.42 6.82
N GLN A 316 33.29 28.49 6.46
CA GLN A 316 33.95 29.35 7.46
C GLN A 316 32.97 30.06 8.38
N ARG A 317 31.79 30.43 7.90
CA ARG A 317 30.73 31.07 8.71
C ARG A 317 30.02 30.05 9.59
N LEU A 318 29.73 28.87 9.06
CA LEU A 318 29.11 27.78 9.81
C LEU A 318 29.98 27.33 11.00
N ALA A 319 31.30 27.22 10.80
CA ALA A 319 32.26 26.87 11.83
C ALA A 319 32.36 27.90 12.99
N LYS A 320 31.86 29.13 12.80
CA LYS A 320 31.93 30.23 13.79
C LYS A 320 30.69 30.33 14.70
N LEU A 321 29.69 29.46 14.55
CA LEU A 321 28.47 29.47 15.39
C LEU A 321 28.74 28.95 16.83
N PRO A 322 28.04 29.44 17.87
CA PRO A 322 28.26 29.06 19.27
C PRO A 322 28.14 27.56 19.58
N GLN A 323 28.92 27.06 20.53
CA GLN A 323 29.06 25.62 20.83
C GLN A 323 27.76 24.92 21.29
N GLU A 324 26.81 25.66 21.85
CA GLU A 324 25.46 25.17 22.23
C GLU A 324 24.56 24.92 21.00
N LEU A 325 24.79 25.65 19.90
CA LEU A 325 24.25 25.37 18.56
C LEU A 325 25.09 24.31 17.81
N GLN A 326 26.32 24.02 18.27
CA GLN A 326 27.21 22.97 17.76
C GLN A 326 27.10 21.62 18.50
N ALA A 327 26.37 21.52 19.62
CA ALA A 327 26.35 20.34 20.49
C ALA A 327 25.57 19.12 19.91
N TRP A 328 25.08 19.21 18.67
CA TRP A 328 24.50 18.11 17.92
C TRP A 328 25.59 17.51 17.04
N LYS A 329 26.18 16.38 17.46
CA LYS A 329 27.41 15.75 16.96
C LYS A 329 27.48 15.39 15.45
N PHE A 330 26.52 15.81 14.63
CA PHE A 330 26.51 15.64 13.17
C PHE A 330 27.21 16.74 12.37
N LEU A 331 27.70 17.80 13.02
CA LEU A 331 28.43 18.89 12.35
C LEU A 331 29.95 18.67 12.30
N ARG A 332 30.44 17.42 12.33
CA ARG A 332 31.88 17.15 12.10
C ARG A 332 32.26 16.83 10.65
N ASN A 333 31.29 16.93 9.74
CA ASN A 333 31.44 17.26 8.33
C ASN A 333 30.02 17.53 7.84
N ASP A 334 29.51 18.73 8.03
CA ASP A 334 28.93 19.67 7.06
C ASP A 334 28.33 19.17 5.71
N SER A 335 28.78 18.04 5.21
CA SER A 335 28.04 17.12 4.36
C SER A 335 28.54 15.72 4.68
N LEU A 336 27.71 14.69 4.52
CA LEU A 336 28.24 13.32 4.43
C LEU A 336 28.55 13.11 2.94
N PRO A 337 29.79 13.26 2.45
CA PRO A 337 30.10 12.90 1.09
C PRO A 337 30.31 11.39 0.99
N ALA A 338 29.99 10.78 -0.15
CA ALA A 338 30.56 9.48 -0.53
C ALA A 338 32.10 9.54 -0.68
N GLY A 339 32.69 10.74 -0.71
CA GLY A 339 34.14 10.99 -0.62
C GLY A 339 34.75 11.69 -1.83
N ASN A 340 33.97 12.10 -2.83
CA ASN A 340 34.49 12.64 -4.10
C ASN A 340 33.76 13.90 -4.63
N ARG A 341 33.04 14.64 -3.78
CA ARG A 341 32.50 15.97 -4.16
C ARG A 341 33.64 16.86 -4.65
N ARG A 342 33.41 17.55 -5.77
CA ARG A 342 34.33 18.56 -6.30
C ARG A 342 33.63 19.90 -6.45
N THR A 343 34.40 20.98 -6.46
CA THR A 343 33.90 22.28 -6.87
C THR A 343 34.26 22.48 -8.34
N ARG A 344 33.25 22.72 -9.19
CA ARG A 344 33.44 23.04 -10.61
C ARG A 344 33.28 24.54 -10.81
N LYS A 345 34.29 25.18 -11.41
CA LYS A 345 34.17 26.57 -11.87
C LYS A 345 33.29 26.63 -13.12
N HIS A 346 32.29 27.50 -13.11
CA HIS A 346 31.34 27.68 -14.19
C HIS A 346 31.10 29.18 -14.44
N PRO A 347 30.69 29.62 -15.65
CA PRO A 347 30.34 31.02 -15.90
C PRO A 347 29.25 31.60 -14.98
N LEU A 348 28.43 30.73 -14.37
CA LEU A 348 27.38 31.11 -13.42
C LEU A 348 27.84 31.22 -11.96
N GLY A 349 29.09 30.84 -11.67
CA GLY A 349 29.64 30.74 -10.32
C GLY A 349 30.29 29.39 -10.06
N GLU A 350 30.65 29.14 -8.80
CA GLU A 350 31.13 27.82 -8.37
C GLU A 350 29.94 26.88 -8.17
N LEU A 351 30.07 25.65 -8.69
CA LEU A 351 29.06 24.60 -8.61
C LEU A 351 29.58 23.44 -7.78
N VAL A 352 28.67 22.74 -7.11
CA VAL A 352 28.95 21.41 -6.57
C VAL A 352 28.90 20.41 -7.71
N GLU A 353 29.91 19.55 -7.81
CA GLU A 353 29.99 18.47 -8.78
C GLU A 353 30.01 17.11 -8.06
N LEU A 354 29.04 16.27 -8.41
CA LEU A 354 29.04 14.84 -8.10
C LEU A 354 29.68 14.09 -9.28
N PRO A 355 30.65 13.19 -9.03
CA PRO A 355 31.25 12.39 -10.10
C PRO A 355 30.20 11.46 -10.74
N PRO A 356 30.49 10.86 -11.90
CA PRO A 356 29.72 9.75 -12.42
C PRO A 356 29.60 8.63 -11.36
N SER A 357 28.41 8.04 -11.26
CA SER A 357 28.13 6.97 -10.30
C SER A 357 28.90 5.68 -10.65
N PRO A 358 29.48 5.00 -9.66
CA PRO A 358 30.13 3.70 -9.90
C PRO A 358 29.09 2.64 -10.30
N SER A 359 29.52 1.48 -10.81
CA SER A 359 28.59 0.45 -11.28
C SER A 359 27.81 -0.27 -10.17
N ASP A 360 28.32 -0.22 -8.94
CA ASP A 360 27.83 -0.96 -7.77
C ASP A 360 27.19 -0.07 -6.69
N ASP A 361 27.15 1.24 -6.89
CA ASP A 361 26.62 2.23 -5.94
C ASP A 361 26.31 3.56 -6.67
N TYR A 362 25.95 4.60 -5.93
CA TYR A 362 25.67 5.93 -6.50
C TYR A 362 26.57 7.01 -5.91
N ALA A 363 26.91 8.03 -6.70
CA ALA A 363 27.56 9.23 -6.20
C ALA A 363 26.52 10.16 -5.55
N TRP A 364 26.71 10.47 -4.27
CA TRP A 364 25.76 11.27 -3.50
C TRP A 364 26.44 12.25 -2.54
N GLU A 365 25.65 13.23 -2.12
CA GLU A 365 25.96 14.20 -1.07
C GLU A 365 24.70 14.47 -0.25
N ALA A 366 24.82 14.55 1.07
CA ALA A 366 23.69 14.79 1.97
C ALA A 366 23.82 16.10 2.75
N TYR A 367 22.70 16.81 2.92
CA TYR A 367 22.60 18.08 3.63
C TYR A 367 21.47 18.07 4.65
N SER A 368 21.69 18.66 5.83
CA SER A 368 20.60 18.93 6.77
C SER A 368 19.83 20.18 6.34
N LEU A 369 18.51 20.08 6.22
CA LEU A 369 17.65 21.20 5.87
C LEU A 369 17.25 21.99 7.11
N PRO A 370 17.30 23.34 7.07
CA PRO A 370 16.80 24.16 8.17
C PRO A 370 15.27 24.16 8.19
N VAL A 371 14.67 23.55 9.22
CA VAL A 371 13.21 23.55 9.44
C VAL A 371 12.91 24.14 10.82
N ARG A 372 11.90 25.01 10.89
CA ARG A 372 11.45 25.63 12.16
C ARG A 372 10.14 25.05 12.65
N GLU A 373 9.21 24.76 11.74
CA GLU A 373 7.85 24.35 12.07
C GLU A 373 7.52 23.02 11.36
N PRO A 374 7.91 21.87 11.94
CA PRO A 374 7.50 20.57 11.42
C PRO A 374 5.97 20.47 11.24
N GLY A 375 5.54 19.68 10.26
CA GLY A 375 4.13 19.46 9.94
C GLY A 375 3.48 20.53 9.08
N LYS A 376 4.13 21.69 8.85
CA LYS A 376 3.67 22.77 7.96
C LYS A 376 4.33 22.68 6.56
N PRO A 377 3.70 23.20 5.49
CA PRO A 377 4.27 23.15 4.15
C PRO A 377 5.56 23.96 4.02
N HIS A 378 6.60 23.33 3.47
CA HIS A 378 7.88 23.95 3.13
C HIS A 378 8.18 23.77 1.64
N ILE A 379 9.00 24.66 1.08
CA ILE A 379 9.52 24.53 -0.30
C ILE A 379 11.03 24.41 -0.25
N VAL A 380 11.57 23.35 -0.89
CA VAL A 380 12.99 23.27 -1.22
C VAL A 380 13.19 23.79 -2.64
N GLU A 381 14.17 24.67 -2.83
CA GLU A 381 14.60 25.18 -4.12
C GLU A 381 16.05 24.76 -4.38
N ILE A 382 16.27 24.06 -5.48
CA ILE A 382 17.60 23.63 -5.94
C ILE A 382 17.95 24.40 -7.20
N ALA A 383 19.02 25.20 -7.14
CA ALA A 383 19.55 25.89 -8.30
C ALA A 383 20.42 24.93 -9.15
N TYR A 384 20.29 24.99 -10.47
CA TYR A 384 21.10 24.19 -11.39
C TYR A 384 21.38 24.98 -12.68
N PRO A 385 22.52 24.73 -13.37
CA PRO A 385 22.84 25.40 -14.63
C PRO A 385 21.99 24.84 -15.79
N SER A 386 21.60 25.72 -16.72
CA SER A 386 20.78 25.33 -17.90
C SER A 386 21.54 24.54 -18.97
N ASP A 387 22.86 24.51 -18.93
CA ASP A 387 23.74 24.11 -20.04
C ASP A 387 24.66 22.92 -19.72
N VAL A 388 24.50 22.30 -18.54
CA VAL A 388 25.20 21.06 -18.20
C VAL A 388 24.22 19.91 -18.31
N GLU A 389 24.48 18.99 -19.23
CA GLU A 389 23.71 17.75 -19.36
C GLU A 389 23.92 16.86 -18.13
N GLN A 390 22.83 16.44 -17.50
CA GLN A 390 22.86 15.69 -16.24
C GLN A 390 21.51 15.07 -15.90
N THR A 391 21.53 14.05 -15.04
CA THR A 391 20.36 13.60 -14.28
C THR A 391 20.69 13.63 -12.80
N LEU A 392 20.04 14.55 -12.09
CA LEU A 392 20.24 14.79 -10.67
C LEU A 392 18.97 14.41 -9.93
N ALA A 393 19.06 13.40 -9.08
CA ALA A 393 17.99 12.99 -8.18
C ALA A 393 18.14 13.64 -6.80
N TYR A 394 17.03 13.72 -6.09
CA TYR A 394 17.00 14.10 -4.69
C TYR A 394 16.02 13.23 -3.90
N SER A 395 16.26 13.12 -2.59
CA SER A 395 15.35 12.51 -1.63
C SER A 395 15.37 13.28 -0.31
N VAL A 396 14.22 13.46 0.32
CA VAL A 396 14.12 13.97 1.70
C VAL A 396 13.98 12.78 2.65
N LEU A 397 15.03 12.55 3.45
CA LEU A 397 15.14 11.46 4.41
C LEU A 397 14.86 11.96 5.82
N GLU A 398 13.96 11.27 6.51
CA GLU A 398 13.61 11.53 7.91
C GLU A 398 13.40 10.21 8.64
N PRO A 399 13.82 10.11 9.93
CA PRO A 399 13.45 8.98 10.76
C PRO A 399 11.94 8.82 10.84
N ASN A 400 11.49 7.57 10.77
CA ASN A 400 10.11 7.16 10.99
C ASN A 400 9.83 6.97 12.50
N ALA A 401 8.63 6.53 12.86
CA ALA A 401 8.25 6.31 14.26
C ALA A 401 9.08 5.22 14.98
N ALA A 402 9.72 4.31 14.23
CA ALA A 402 10.69 3.35 14.75
C ALA A 402 12.11 3.92 14.90
N GLY A 403 12.33 5.18 14.51
CA GLY A 403 13.63 5.85 14.53
C GLY A 403 14.54 5.45 13.36
N ALA A 404 14.01 4.74 12.36
CA ALA A 404 14.74 4.26 11.20
C ALA A 404 14.51 5.16 9.98
N ILE A 405 15.46 5.20 9.06
CA ILE A 405 15.19 5.68 7.70
C ILE A 405 14.75 4.47 6.88
N HIS A 406 13.51 4.51 6.43
CA HIS A 406 12.91 3.44 5.62
C HIS A 406 12.21 4.06 4.41
N PRO A 407 12.23 3.41 3.24
CA PRO A 407 11.47 3.85 2.07
C PRO A 407 9.95 3.84 2.37
N LEU A 408 9.14 4.69 1.75
CA LEU A 408 9.45 5.70 0.72
C LEU A 408 9.45 7.13 1.30
N GLY A 409 10.15 8.05 0.64
CA GLY A 409 10.22 9.47 1.01
C GLY A 409 9.76 10.42 -0.10
N VAL A 410 10.08 11.72 0.02
CA VAL A 410 9.90 12.67 -1.09
C VAL A 410 11.05 12.52 -2.07
N ASP A 411 10.86 11.62 -3.03
CA ASP A 411 11.83 11.30 -4.05
C ASP A 411 11.52 12.04 -5.35
N GLY A 412 12.54 12.54 -6.03
CA GLY A 412 12.37 13.22 -7.30
C GLY A 412 13.69 13.42 -8.03
N GLY A 413 13.65 14.17 -9.13
CA GLY A 413 14.86 14.51 -9.86
C GLY A 413 14.61 15.44 -11.04
N ILE A 414 15.70 15.90 -11.62
CA ILE A 414 15.73 16.72 -12.82
C ILE A 414 16.66 16.11 -13.85
N THR A 415 16.25 16.18 -15.12
CA THR A 415 17.07 15.82 -16.27
C THR A 415 17.25 17.04 -17.16
N VAL A 416 18.49 17.47 -17.31
CA VAL A 416 18.88 18.53 -18.25
C VAL A 416 19.48 17.87 -19.48
N ARG A 417 18.95 18.19 -20.66
CA ARG A 417 19.49 17.77 -21.94
C ARG A 417 19.62 18.98 -22.86
N ARG A 418 20.75 19.10 -23.56
CA ARG A 418 20.95 20.14 -24.58
C ARG A 418 20.44 19.67 -25.93
N GLU A 419 19.81 20.57 -26.66
CA GLU A 419 19.53 20.34 -28.08
C GLU A 419 20.81 20.59 -28.89
N PRO A 420 21.09 19.77 -29.91
CA PRO A 420 22.15 20.06 -30.86
C PRO A 420 21.95 21.45 -31.47
N GLY A 421 22.91 22.35 -31.25
CA GLY A 421 22.85 23.73 -31.77
C GLY A 421 22.24 24.77 -30.83
N ASP A 422 21.86 24.44 -29.59
CA ASP A 422 21.48 25.46 -28.60
C ASP A 422 22.71 26.24 -28.13
N ILE A 423 22.83 27.49 -28.58
CA ILE A 423 23.96 28.41 -28.30
C ILE A 423 23.59 29.43 -27.20
N SER A 424 22.48 29.24 -26.50
CA SER A 424 22.04 30.18 -25.47
C SER A 424 23.08 30.26 -24.33
N PRO A 425 23.35 31.47 -23.78
CA PRO A 425 24.26 31.60 -22.65
C PRO A 425 23.71 30.83 -21.44
N PRO A 426 24.58 30.28 -20.58
CA PRO A 426 24.16 29.57 -19.39
C PRO A 426 23.36 30.48 -18.47
N THR A 427 22.28 29.94 -17.89
CA THR A 427 21.44 30.64 -16.90
C THR A 427 21.15 29.75 -15.71
N TRP A 428 20.95 30.36 -14.54
CA TRP A 428 20.45 29.65 -13.37
C TRP A 428 19.00 29.24 -13.56
N LYS A 429 18.73 27.95 -13.44
CA LYS A 429 17.39 27.36 -13.37
C LYS A 429 17.12 26.89 -11.95
N ARG A 430 15.85 26.68 -11.64
CA ARG A 430 15.39 26.40 -10.27
C ARG A 430 14.37 25.28 -10.32
N HIS A 431 14.67 24.22 -9.59
CA HIS A 431 13.74 23.14 -9.30
C HIS A 431 13.14 23.37 -7.93
N ARG A 432 11.82 23.23 -7.81
CA ARG A 432 11.10 23.41 -6.54
C ARG A 432 10.18 22.24 -6.30
N PHE A 433 10.15 21.78 -5.05
CA PHE A 433 9.17 20.80 -4.60
C PHE A 433 8.69 21.18 -3.19
N VAL A 434 7.45 20.79 -2.91
CA VAL A 434 6.81 20.96 -1.60
C VAL A 434 7.06 19.72 -0.77
N PHE A 435 7.25 19.90 0.54
CA PHE A 435 7.28 18.80 1.50
C PHE A 435 6.76 19.27 2.87
N TRP A 436 6.33 18.32 3.70
CA TRP A 436 5.86 18.58 5.07
C TRP A 436 6.82 17.89 6.04
N PRO A 437 7.87 18.59 6.52
CA PRO A 437 8.90 17.97 7.34
C PRO A 437 8.31 17.38 8.62
N ARG A 438 8.64 16.12 8.94
CA ARG A 438 8.29 15.47 10.21
C ARG A 438 9.23 15.86 11.34
N THR A 439 10.44 16.31 11.00
CA THR A 439 11.49 16.66 11.94
C THR A 439 11.99 18.09 11.71
N THR A 440 12.69 18.65 12.70
CA THR A 440 13.34 19.96 12.57
C THR A 440 14.63 19.92 11.75
N LYS A 441 15.13 18.71 11.42
CA LYS A 441 16.37 18.50 10.67
C LYS A 441 16.24 17.33 9.67
N PRO A 442 15.38 17.47 8.65
CA PRO A 442 15.37 16.52 7.55
C PRO A 442 16.72 16.51 6.83
N VAL A 443 17.05 15.38 6.21
CA VAL A 443 18.25 15.25 5.38
C VAL A 443 17.84 15.26 3.91
N LEU A 444 18.34 16.22 3.14
CA LEU A 444 18.26 16.21 1.69
C LEU A 444 19.45 15.43 1.14
N LEU A 445 19.17 14.29 0.52
CA LEU A 445 20.14 13.51 -0.23
C LEU A 445 20.11 13.94 -1.70
N MET A 446 21.24 14.33 -2.26
CA MET A 446 21.45 14.63 -3.67
C MET A 446 22.20 13.47 -4.31
N VAL A 447 21.73 12.94 -5.44
CA VAL A 447 22.30 11.74 -6.08
C VAL A 447 22.50 11.96 -7.58
N ASN A 448 23.68 11.61 -8.10
CA ASN A 448 23.89 11.50 -9.55
C ASN A 448 23.39 10.13 -10.03
N GLN A 449 22.47 10.09 -10.99
CA GLN A 449 21.95 8.82 -11.51
C GLN A 449 22.75 8.28 -12.70
N ARG A 450 23.68 9.06 -13.23
CA ARG A 450 24.44 8.71 -14.43
C ARG A 450 25.81 8.14 -14.08
N HIS A 451 26.18 7.08 -14.80
CA HIS A 451 27.47 6.39 -14.67
C HIS A 451 28.53 6.91 -15.64
N ASP A 452 28.13 7.74 -16.61
CA ASP A 452 28.96 8.22 -17.72
C ASP A 452 29.35 9.70 -17.61
N VAL A 453 28.52 10.53 -16.98
CA VAL A 453 28.75 11.97 -16.82
C VAL A 453 28.54 12.45 -15.38
N PRO A 454 29.24 13.52 -14.95
CA PRO A 454 29.01 14.12 -13.63
C PRO A 454 27.69 14.89 -13.59
N ALA A 455 27.16 15.10 -12.38
CA ALA A 455 26.02 15.97 -12.12
C ALA A 455 26.45 17.20 -11.31
N VAL A 456 25.80 18.35 -11.54
CA VAL A 456 26.13 19.62 -10.91
C VAL A 456 24.92 20.39 -10.43
N TYR A 457 25.06 21.04 -9.28
CA TYR A 457 24.04 21.94 -8.72
C TYR A 457 24.68 23.11 -7.99
N GLY A 458 23.87 24.15 -7.80
CA GLY A 458 24.22 25.35 -7.07
C GLY A 458 23.56 25.41 -5.71
N ARG A 459 23.13 26.61 -5.34
CA ARG A 459 22.54 26.90 -4.03
C ARG A 459 21.25 26.11 -3.77
N ILE A 460 21.10 25.62 -2.55
CA ILE A 460 19.86 25.02 -2.03
C ILE A 460 19.24 26.00 -1.03
N SER A 461 17.96 26.32 -1.20
CA SER A 461 17.23 27.26 -0.34
C SER A 461 15.95 26.61 0.19
N VAL A 462 15.61 26.83 1.46
CA VAL A 462 14.36 26.36 2.07
C VAL A 462 13.46 27.56 2.37
N TYR A 463 12.19 27.49 1.99
CA TYR A 463 11.21 28.54 2.25
C TYR A 463 10.05 27.99 3.10
N ALA A 464 9.54 28.81 4.01
CA ALA A 464 8.38 28.52 4.85
C ALA A 464 7.60 29.80 5.20
N GLY A 465 6.47 29.64 5.89
CA GLY A 465 5.58 30.74 6.31
C GLY A 465 4.13 30.55 5.89
N TRP A 466 3.79 29.41 5.29
CA TRP A 466 2.43 29.03 4.99
C TRP A 466 1.90 28.08 6.07
N GLU A 467 0.68 28.35 6.55
CA GLU A 467 -0.08 27.37 7.33
C GLU A 467 -0.63 26.28 6.40
N HIS A 468 -1.16 26.70 5.25
CA HIS A 468 -1.67 25.87 4.16
C HIS A 468 -1.17 26.38 2.80
N LEU A 469 -1.03 25.49 1.82
CA LEU A 469 -0.63 25.85 0.46
C LEU A 469 -1.69 26.76 -0.18
N PRO A 470 -1.28 27.85 -0.84
CA PRO A 470 -2.20 28.73 -1.53
C PRO A 470 -2.78 28.03 -2.77
N PRO A 471 -4.12 28.03 -2.98
CA PRO A 471 -4.71 27.41 -4.16
C PRO A 471 -4.32 28.15 -5.45
N ALA A 472 -4.08 27.43 -6.55
CA ALA A 472 -3.75 28.02 -7.84
C ALA A 472 -4.89 28.85 -8.44
N PHE A 473 -6.13 28.44 -8.19
CA PHE A 473 -7.34 29.08 -8.69
C PHE A 473 -8.33 29.32 -7.55
N PRO A 474 -9.11 30.41 -7.61
CA PRO A 474 -10.18 30.64 -6.64
C PRO A 474 -11.23 29.51 -6.72
N ARG A 475 -11.78 29.12 -5.57
CA ARG A 475 -12.81 28.05 -5.50
C ARG A 475 -14.11 28.40 -6.24
N GLN A 476 -14.39 29.69 -6.45
CA GLN A 476 -15.59 30.16 -7.12
C GLN A 476 -15.39 30.22 -8.64
N GLY A 477 -15.92 29.23 -9.35
CA GLY A 477 -15.94 29.14 -10.80
C GLY A 477 -16.78 27.94 -11.26
N PRO A 478 -17.23 27.89 -12.52
CA PRO A 478 -17.87 26.70 -13.04
C PRO A 478 -16.93 25.49 -12.94
N ALA A 479 -17.48 24.31 -12.65
CA ALA A 479 -16.70 23.09 -12.65
C ALA A 479 -16.03 22.93 -14.03
N PRO A 480 -14.71 22.70 -14.09
CA PRO A 480 -14.01 22.54 -15.36
C PRO A 480 -14.57 21.35 -16.14
N GLU A 481 -14.86 21.54 -17.42
CA GLU A 481 -15.40 20.49 -18.30
C GLU A 481 -14.40 19.35 -18.54
N ARG A 482 -13.09 19.65 -18.59
CA ARG A 482 -12.01 18.68 -18.81
C ARG A 482 -11.44 18.18 -17.48
N PHE A 483 -11.38 16.86 -17.30
CA PHE A 483 -10.65 16.25 -16.18
C PHE A 483 -9.14 16.46 -16.35
N HIS A 484 -8.51 17.00 -15.31
CA HIS A 484 -7.07 17.22 -15.21
C HIS A 484 -6.64 16.87 -13.80
N GLY A 485 -6.11 15.66 -13.63
CA GLY A 485 -5.77 15.12 -12.32
C GLY A 485 -4.42 14.43 -12.27
N VAL A 486 -3.96 14.20 -11.04
CA VAL A 486 -2.78 13.38 -10.76
C VAL A 486 -3.17 11.91 -10.85
N TYR A 487 -2.27 11.05 -11.36
CA TYR A 487 -2.42 9.60 -11.30
C TYR A 487 -1.46 9.02 -10.28
N LEU A 488 -2.00 8.40 -9.23
CA LEU A 488 -1.24 7.64 -8.25
C LEU A 488 -1.36 6.15 -8.59
N HIS A 489 -0.34 5.62 -9.28
CA HIS A 489 -0.29 4.23 -9.75
C HIS A 489 -0.38 3.21 -8.62
N ARG A 490 0.18 3.56 -7.45
CA ARG A 490 0.06 2.83 -6.19
C ARG A 490 -0.50 3.76 -5.11
N PRO A 491 -1.17 3.23 -4.06
CA PRO A 491 -1.79 4.01 -2.98
C PRO A 491 -0.82 4.70 -2.00
N LEU A 492 0.35 5.14 -2.45
CA LEU A 492 1.45 5.63 -1.61
C LEU A 492 1.34 7.13 -1.27
N PHE A 493 0.10 7.64 -1.13
CA PHE A 493 -0.12 9.07 -0.93
C PHE A 493 0.34 9.54 0.46
N ALA A 494 0.30 8.68 1.47
CA ALA A 494 0.78 9.01 2.81
C ALA A 494 2.29 9.30 2.80
N GLU A 495 3.06 8.44 2.13
CA GLU A 495 4.51 8.52 2.00
C GLU A 495 4.93 9.72 1.15
N ILE A 496 4.31 9.90 -0.03
CA ILE A 496 4.62 11.00 -0.96
C ILE A 496 4.36 12.37 -0.32
N PHE A 497 3.40 12.46 0.60
CA PHE A 497 3.06 13.70 1.32
C PHE A 497 3.57 13.73 2.77
N ASN A 498 4.60 12.94 3.10
CA ASN A 498 5.30 12.90 4.39
C ASN A 498 4.39 12.76 5.62
N ALA A 499 3.30 11.99 5.51
CA ALA A 499 2.49 11.67 6.67
C ALA A 499 3.36 10.98 7.73
N GLU A 500 3.10 11.30 8.99
CA GLU A 500 3.78 10.62 10.09
C GLU A 500 3.16 9.25 10.30
N ASP A 501 4.00 8.24 10.56
CA ASP A 501 3.59 6.92 11.00
C ASP A 501 3.53 6.83 12.54
N ALA A 502 3.02 5.71 13.06
CA ALA A 502 2.96 5.43 14.48
C ALA A 502 3.90 4.27 14.87
N PRO A 503 4.33 4.16 16.13
CA PRO A 503 5.20 3.06 16.56
C PRO A 503 4.51 1.69 16.40
N GLY A 504 5.16 0.80 15.65
CA GLY A 504 4.72 -0.58 15.42
C GLY A 504 5.53 -1.62 16.21
N PRO A 505 5.27 -2.92 15.96
CA PRO A 505 6.06 -4.02 16.52
C PRO A 505 7.37 -4.25 15.74
N PHE A 506 7.58 -3.57 14.61
CA PHE A 506 8.76 -3.71 13.77
C PHE A 506 9.89 -2.77 14.22
N SER A 507 11.13 -3.22 14.08
CA SER A 507 12.32 -2.45 14.46
C SER A 507 12.68 -1.34 13.46
N THR A 508 12.24 -1.47 12.21
CA THR A 508 12.65 -0.61 11.08
C THR A 508 11.47 0.14 10.46
N GLN A 509 10.23 -0.21 10.78
CA GLN A 509 9.03 0.34 10.15
C GLN A 509 8.00 0.75 11.21
N GLY A 510 7.37 1.90 11.04
CA GLY A 510 6.16 2.23 11.78
C GLY A 510 4.92 1.56 11.18
N ILE A 511 3.77 1.95 11.69
CA ILE A 511 2.46 1.51 11.20
C ILE A 511 1.60 2.71 10.80
N ASP A 512 0.68 2.46 9.88
CA ASP A 512 -0.24 3.46 9.35
C ASP A 512 -1.52 3.46 10.17
N ASP A 513 -1.77 4.57 10.87
CA ASP A 513 -2.98 4.79 11.66
C ASP A 513 -3.87 5.85 10.98
N TRP A 514 -5.01 6.20 11.59
CA TRP A 514 -5.90 7.24 11.05
C TRP A 514 -5.22 8.61 10.96
N VAL A 515 -4.24 8.93 11.82
CA VAL A 515 -3.46 10.17 11.72
C VAL A 515 -2.64 10.15 10.44
N THR A 516 -1.97 9.03 10.14
CA THR A 516 -1.19 8.85 8.91
C THR A 516 -2.04 9.12 7.67
N PHE A 517 -3.16 8.41 7.53
CA PHE A 517 -4.03 8.55 6.36
C PHE A 517 -4.70 9.92 6.28
N TYR A 518 -5.17 10.47 7.40
CA TYR A 518 -5.81 11.79 7.40
C TYR A 518 -4.84 12.91 7.03
N GLN A 519 -3.59 12.87 7.53
CA GLN A 519 -2.54 13.80 7.12
C GLN A 519 -2.23 13.67 5.62
N GLY A 520 -1.98 12.45 5.14
CA GLY A 520 -1.69 12.19 3.72
C GLY A 520 -2.82 12.65 2.80
N GLY A 521 -4.07 12.33 3.14
CA GLY A 521 -5.24 12.69 2.35
C GLY A 521 -5.50 14.19 2.33
N SER A 522 -5.37 14.86 3.48
CA SER A 522 -5.53 16.31 3.58
C SER A 522 -4.47 17.05 2.77
N ARG A 523 -3.19 16.62 2.87
CA ARG A 523 -2.08 17.19 2.10
C ARG A 523 -2.17 16.91 0.61
N LEU A 524 -2.67 15.74 0.20
CA LEU A 524 -2.98 15.43 -1.20
C LEU A 524 -3.97 16.44 -1.76
N VAL A 525 -5.10 16.65 -1.08
CA VAL A 525 -6.14 17.58 -1.54
C VAL A 525 -5.65 19.02 -1.58
N GLU A 526 -4.89 19.44 -0.56
CA GLU A 526 -4.23 20.73 -0.50
C GLU A 526 -3.24 20.92 -1.68
N TYR A 527 -2.43 19.90 -1.98
CA TYR A 527 -1.50 19.91 -3.11
C TYR A 527 -2.22 19.94 -4.46
N LEU A 528 -3.32 19.20 -4.64
CA LEU A 528 -4.11 19.22 -5.87
C LEU A 528 -4.60 20.64 -6.18
N ARG A 529 -5.11 21.34 -5.15
CA ARG A 529 -5.53 22.73 -5.27
C ARG A 529 -4.37 23.69 -5.54
N PHE A 530 -3.24 23.51 -4.86
CA PHE A 530 -2.02 24.29 -5.08
C PHE A 530 -1.44 24.13 -6.50
N ALA A 531 -1.45 22.92 -7.04
CA ALA A 531 -0.91 22.62 -8.37
C ALA A 531 -1.92 22.87 -9.51
N GLY A 532 -3.18 23.21 -9.19
CA GLY A 532 -4.21 23.52 -10.18
C GLY A 532 -4.89 22.30 -10.81
N TYR A 533 -4.85 21.15 -10.14
CA TYR A 533 -5.61 19.96 -10.52
C TYR A 533 -7.07 20.07 -10.08
N ASN A 534 -7.97 19.41 -10.81
CA ASN A 534 -9.39 19.30 -10.45
C ASN A 534 -9.78 17.91 -9.92
N GLY A 535 -8.83 17.00 -9.81
CA GLY A 535 -9.07 15.66 -9.30
C GLY A 535 -7.85 14.76 -9.28
N ALA A 536 -8.09 13.48 -8.99
CA ALA A 536 -7.07 12.45 -8.99
C ALA A 536 -7.64 11.09 -9.43
N VAL A 537 -6.78 10.32 -10.10
CA VAL A 537 -6.96 8.88 -10.28
C VAL A 537 -6.08 8.20 -9.23
N VAL A 538 -6.70 7.48 -8.29
CA VAL A 538 -5.98 6.85 -7.16
C VAL A 538 -6.22 5.35 -7.22
N THR A 539 -5.15 4.57 -7.27
CA THR A 539 -5.26 3.11 -7.17
C THR A 539 -5.70 2.72 -5.77
N VAL A 540 -6.83 2.02 -5.68
CA VAL A 540 -7.46 1.60 -4.42
C VAL A 540 -7.45 0.08 -4.23
N PHE A 541 -7.09 -0.67 -5.27
CA PHE A 541 -6.82 -2.10 -5.23
C PHE A 541 -5.61 -2.41 -6.12
N SER A 542 -4.53 -2.90 -5.51
CA SER A 542 -3.32 -3.36 -6.19
C SER A 542 -2.47 -4.21 -5.24
N GLU A 543 -1.60 -5.06 -5.79
CA GLU A 543 -0.61 -5.82 -5.01
C GLU A 543 -1.24 -6.55 -3.79
N GLY A 544 -2.42 -7.13 -3.99
CA GLY A 544 -3.14 -7.96 -3.01
C GLY A 544 -3.87 -7.18 -1.91
N SER A 545 -3.84 -5.85 -1.94
CA SER A 545 -4.33 -4.99 -0.87
C SER A 545 -5.28 -3.90 -1.39
N THR A 546 -6.14 -3.39 -0.51
CA THR A 546 -7.13 -2.35 -0.81
C THR A 546 -7.05 -1.17 0.15
N LEU A 547 -7.48 0.01 -0.29
CA LEU A 547 -7.70 1.19 0.56
C LEU A 547 -9.07 1.20 1.27
N TYR A 548 -9.81 0.10 1.18
CA TYR A 548 -11.13 -0.05 1.78
C TYR A 548 -11.36 -1.46 2.31
N PRO A 549 -12.24 -1.68 3.30
CA PRO A 549 -12.62 -3.02 3.74
C PRO A 549 -13.28 -3.80 2.61
N SER A 550 -12.79 -5.00 2.28
CA SER A 550 -13.40 -5.88 1.27
C SER A 550 -13.49 -7.30 1.83
N GLU A 551 -14.66 -7.90 1.70
CA GLU A 551 -14.86 -9.33 2.04
C GLU A 551 -14.54 -10.23 0.85
N LEU A 552 -14.55 -9.69 -0.37
CA LEU A 552 -14.31 -10.44 -1.60
C LEU A 552 -12.82 -10.57 -1.94
N LEU A 553 -12.03 -9.54 -1.62
CA LEU A 553 -10.63 -9.43 -2.02
C LEU A 553 -9.64 -9.84 -0.92
N GLU A 554 -10.11 -10.05 0.31
CA GLU A 554 -9.29 -10.43 1.49
C GLU A 554 -7.97 -9.65 1.59
N PRO A 555 -8.03 -8.31 1.69
CA PRO A 555 -6.88 -7.46 1.47
C PRO A 555 -5.79 -7.63 2.53
N VAL A 556 -4.54 -7.79 2.09
CA VAL A 556 -3.38 -7.89 2.99
C VAL A 556 -3.02 -6.56 3.66
N PRO A 557 -2.31 -6.55 4.80
CA PRO A 557 -1.84 -5.34 5.46
C PRO A 557 -0.55 -4.76 4.82
N ARG A 558 -0.58 -4.56 3.48
CA ARG A 558 0.55 -3.98 2.73
C ARG A 558 0.50 -2.46 2.64
N TYR A 559 -0.70 -1.88 2.45
CA TYR A 559 -0.91 -0.43 2.43
C TYR A 559 -1.80 0.08 3.57
N ASP A 560 -2.24 -0.80 4.47
CA ASP A 560 -2.87 -0.46 5.76
C ASP A 560 -2.28 -1.41 6.81
N THR A 561 -1.24 -0.94 7.47
CA THR A 561 -0.45 -1.73 8.44
C THR A 561 -0.98 -1.62 9.87
N GLY A 562 -2.08 -0.91 10.11
CA GLY A 562 -2.57 -0.64 11.47
C GLY A 562 -3.04 -1.87 12.26
N VAL A 563 -3.33 -2.99 11.59
CA VAL A 563 -3.60 -4.31 12.21
C VAL A 563 -2.43 -4.83 13.06
N PHE A 564 -1.22 -4.31 12.85
CA PHE A 564 -0.04 -4.62 13.65
C PHE A 564 0.06 -3.81 14.95
N CYS A 565 -0.87 -2.88 15.20
CA CYS A 565 -0.90 -2.14 16.47
C CYS A 565 -1.08 -3.07 17.68
N GLU A 566 -0.08 -3.06 18.58
CA GLU A 566 -0.08 -3.87 19.81
C GLU A 566 -1.21 -3.52 20.80
N ALA A 567 -1.82 -2.34 20.67
CA ALA A 567 -2.96 -1.93 21.49
C ALA A 567 -4.32 -2.38 20.93
N GLY A 568 -4.34 -3.06 19.77
CA GLY A 568 -5.56 -3.46 19.08
C GLY A 568 -6.34 -2.25 18.52
N CYS A 569 -5.61 -1.29 17.94
CA CYS A 569 -6.10 0.02 17.46
C CYS A 569 -7.27 -0.11 16.47
N ASP A 570 -7.21 -1.10 15.60
CA ASP A 570 -8.15 -1.28 14.50
C ASP A 570 -9.01 -2.52 14.77
N PRO A 571 -10.26 -2.37 15.24
CA PRO A 571 -11.19 -3.50 15.35
C PRO A 571 -11.68 -4.01 13.99
N VAL A 572 -11.60 -3.16 12.97
CA VAL A 572 -11.91 -3.45 11.56
C VAL A 572 -10.91 -2.70 10.69
N ARG A 573 -10.69 -3.15 9.44
CA ARG A 573 -9.85 -2.43 8.47
C ARG A 573 -10.35 -1.00 8.28
N LYS A 574 -9.43 -0.06 8.04
CA LYS A 574 -9.79 1.35 7.79
C LYS A 574 -10.45 1.49 6.43
N ASP A 575 -11.43 2.39 6.35
CA ASP A 575 -12.04 2.81 5.09
C ASP A 575 -11.38 4.10 4.59
N VAL A 576 -10.15 3.97 4.10
CA VAL A 576 -9.33 5.10 3.63
C VAL A 576 -9.93 5.70 2.37
N LEU A 577 -10.58 4.90 1.51
CA LEU A 577 -11.28 5.39 0.33
C LEU A 577 -12.47 6.29 0.71
N GLU A 578 -13.31 5.87 1.66
CA GLU A 578 -14.40 6.71 2.19
C GLU A 578 -13.86 8.05 2.71
N MET A 579 -12.75 8.03 3.47
CA MET A 579 -12.10 9.24 3.96
C MET A 579 -11.66 10.15 2.81
N LEU A 580 -10.98 9.60 1.79
CA LEU A 580 -10.53 10.38 0.63
C LEU A 580 -11.72 10.98 -0.14
N LEU A 581 -12.79 10.21 -0.37
CA LEU A 581 -13.97 10.71 -1.07
C LEU A 581 -14.66 11.84 -0.31
N ARG A 582 -14.78 11.77 1.02
CA ARG A 582 -15.29 12.89 1.84
C ARG A 582 -14.40 14.13 1.75
N LEU A 583 -13.08 13.96 1.76
CA LEU A 583 -12.14 15.08 1.57
C LEU A 583 -12.30 15.72 0.18
N PHE A 584 -12.48 14.91 -0.87
CA PHE A 584 -12.68 15.38 -2.24
C PHE A 584 -14.05 16.04 -2.42
N ASP A 585 -15.12 15.48 -1.84
CA ASP A 585 -16.48 16.04 -1.85
C ASP A 585 -16.48 17.44 -1.23
N ARG A 586 -15.93 17.55 0.00
CA ARG A 586 -15.79 18.81 0.73
C ARG A 586 -15.05 19.84 -0.11
N GLU A 587 -14.00 19.41 -0.79
CA GLU A 587 -13.15 20.31 -1.57
C GLU A 587 -13.60 20.45 -3.01
N GLY A 588 -14.74 19.89 -3.45
CA GLY A 588 -15.22 20.00 -4.82
C GLY A 588 -14.24 19.49 -5.88
N LEU A 589 -13.47 18.45 -5.55
CA LEU A 589 -12.56 17.74 -6.46
C LEU A 589 -13.20 16.46 -6.99
N GLN A 590 -12.65 15.93 -8.08
CA GLN A 590 -13.10 14.67 -8.69
C GLN A 590 -12.14 13.52 -8.35
N MET A 591 -12.67 12.36 -8.02
CA MET A 591 -11.90 11.14 -7.76
C MET A 591 -12.33 10.03 -8.71
N ILE A 592 -11.34 9.31 -9.24
CA ILE A 592 -11.54 8.08 -10.02
C ILE A 592 -10.72 6.98 -9.34
N PRO A 593 -11.33 6.09 -8.55
CA PRO A 593 -10.62 4.92 -8.02
C PRO A 593 -10.16 4.01 -9.15
N ALA A 594 -8.94 3.49 -9.05
CA ALA A 594 -8.36 2.54 -9.99
C ALA A 594 -8.16 1.15 -9.36
N MET A 595 -8.40 0.10 -10.13
CA MET A 595 -8.22 -1.30 -9.72
C MET A 595 -7.21 -2.00 -10.64
N ASP A 596 -6.27 -2.75 -10.05
CA ASP A 596 -5.35 -3.64 -10.74
C ASP A 596 -5.65 -5.10 -10.37
N PHE A 597 -5.94 -5.90 -11.38
CA PHE A 597 -6.31 -7.31 -11.25
C PHE A 597 -5.13 -8.19 -11.65
N SER A 598 -4.12 -8.23 -10.77
CA SER A 598 -2.84 -8.92 -10.96
C SER A 598 -2.53 -9.96 -9.86
N THR A 599 -3.47 -10.12 -8.92
CA THR A 599 -3.35 -11.01 -7.76
C THR A 599 -4.51 -12.01 -7.69
N PRO A 600 -4.38 -13.12 -6.95
CA PRO A 600 -5.45 -14.10 -6.83
C PRO A 600 -6.73 -13.49 -6.24
N LEU A 601 -7.88 -14.04 -6.64
CA LEU A 601 -9.21 -13.75 -6.10
C LEU A 601 -9.65 -14.93 -5.23
N PRO A 602 -9.88 -14.74 -3.92
CA PRO A 602 -10.21 -15.81 -2.97
C PRO A 602 -11.30 -16.78 -3.45
N ALA A 603 -12.40 -16.24 -3.99
CA ALA A 603 -13.52 -17.06 -4.49
C ALA A 603 -13.14 -18.00 -5.65
N LEU A 604 -12.20 -17.59 -6.51
CA LEU A 604 -11.70 -18.42 -7.61
C LEU A 604 -10.73 -19.49 -7.08
N GLU A 605 -9.83 -19.14 -6.17
CA GLU A 605 -8.92 -20.10 -5.53
C GLU A 605 -9.68 -21.21 -4.80
N ASP A 606 -10.72 -20.85 -4.05
CA ASP A 606 -11.60 -21.82 -3.39
C ASP A 606 -12.33 -22.73 -4.38
N THR A 607 -12.72 -22.22 -5.54
CA THR A 607 -13.34 -23.02 -6.60
C THR A 607 -12.34 -23.99 -7.20
N ILE A 608 -11.14 -23.52 -7.53
CA ILE A 608 -10.06 -24.35 -8.09
C ILE A 608 -9.69 -25.47 -7.12
N ARG A 609 -9.57 -25.15 -5.82
CA ARG A 609 -9.24 -26.11 -4.77
C ARG A 609 -10.32 -27.19 -4.61
N ARG A 610 -11.60 -26.81 -4.65
CA ARG A 610 -12.73 -27.75 -4.58
C ARG A 610 -12.84 -28.65 -5.80
N GLU A 611 -12.55 -28.12 -6.99
CA GLU A 611 -12.56 -28.92 -8.22
C GLU A 611 -11.37 -29.89 -8.31
N GLY A 612 -10.22 -29.54 -7.71
CA GLY A 612 -9.05 -30.42 -7.58
C GLY A 612 -8.42 -30.84 -8.91
N ARG A 613 -8.74 -30.16 -10.01
CA ARG A 613 -8.29 -30.51 -11.37
C ARG A 613 -7.08 -29.65 -11.79
N PRO A 614 -5.99 -30.26 -12.30
CA PRO A 614 -4.80 -29.52 -12.71
C PRO A 614 -5.01 -28.68 -13.99
N ASP A 615 -5.97 -29.05 -14.82
CA ASP A 615 -6.38 -28.37 -16.07
C ASP A 615 -7.65 -27.52 -15.88
N SER A 616 -7.80 -26.89 -14.70
CA SER A 616 -8.97 -26.04 -14.42
C SER A 616 -9.13 -24.96 -15.50
N PRO A 617 -10.33 -24.82 -16.09
CA PRO A 617 -10.59 -23.82 -17.14
C PRO A 617 -10.54 -22.37 -16.61
N LEU A 618 -10.44 -22.21 -15.29
CA LEU A 618 -10.22 -20.92 -14.64
C LEU A 618 -8.77 -20.43 -14.79
N ARG A 619 -7.83 -21.31 -15.13
CA ARG A 619 -6.41 -20.99 -15.36
C ARG A 619 -6.10 -20.95 -16.86
N TRP A 620 -5.04 -20.22 -17.22
CA TRP A 620 -4.53 -20.24 -18.59
C TRP A 620 -3.84 -21.57 -18.90
N ILE A 621 -4.47 -22.43 -19.69
CA ILE A 621 -3.88 -23.68 -20.16
C ILE A 621 -3.19 -23.46 -21.51
N GLY A 622 -1.91 -23.83 -21.59
CA GLY A 622 -1.08 -23.70 -22.78
C GLY A 622 -0.94 -25.00 -23.60
N PRO A 623 -0.09 -25.01 -24.65
CA PRO A 623 0.02 -26.12 -25.60
C PRO A 623 0.48 -27.45 -24.99
N HIS A 624 1.13 -27.39 -23.82
CA HIS A 624 1.59 -28.57 -23.08
C HIS A 624 0.59 -29.08 -22.04
N GLY A 625 -0.64 -28.55 -22.02
CA GLY A 625 -1.68 -28.94 -21.05
C GLY A 625 -1.38 -28.53 -19.60
N LYS A 626 -0.45 -27.58 -19.41
CA LYS A 626 -0.06 -27.04 -18.10
C LYS A 626 -0.58 -25.61 -17.95
N PRO A 627 -0.88 -25.18 -16.71
CA PRO A 627 -1.22 -23.80 -16.44
C PRO A 627 -0.01 -22.88 -16.65
N LEU A 628 -0.26 -21.62 -17.01
CA LEU A 628 0.77 -20.60 -17.23
C LEU A 628 1.74 -20.46 -16.04
N THR A 629 1.22 -20.46 -14.81
CA THR A 629 2.00 -20.36 -13.57
C THR A 629 2.91 -21.55 -13.30
N ALA A 630 2.81 -22.65 -14.06
CA ALA A 630 3.77 -23.75 -13.98
C ALA A 630 5.09 -23.47 -14.73
N GLY A 631 5.07 -22.54 -15.71
CA GLY A 631 6.25 -22.13 -16.48
C GLY A 631 6.64 -20.66 -16.27
N PHE A 632 5.74 -19.85 -15.71
CA PHE A 632 5.93 -18.43 -15.43
C PHE A 632 6.13 -18.21 -13.93
N THR A 633 7.24 -17.57 -13.54
CA THR A 633 7.46 -17.19 -12.14
C THR A 633 6.77 -15.85 -11.87
N PRO A 634 5.84 -15.77 -10.91
CA PRO A 634 5.19 -14.51 -10.55
C PRO A 634 6.21 -13.43 -10.18
N THR A 635 5.97 -12.20 -10.62
CA THR A 635 6.81 -11.05 -10.29
C THR A 635 6.28 -10.43 -9.00
N HIS A 636 6.98 -10.61 -7.88
CA HIS A 636 6.50 -10.19 -6.55
C HIS A 636 5.08 -10.69 -6.23
N GLY A 637 4.79 -11.97 -6.51
CA GLY A 637 3.45 -12.53 -6.29
C GLY A 637 2.36 -12.03 -7.26
N MET A 638 2.71 -11.23 -8.27
CA MET A 638 1.77 -10.83 -9.32
C MET A 638 1.97 -11.69 -10.58
N ALA A 639 0.85 -12.10 -11.18
CA ALA A 639 0.82 -12.85 -12.43
C ALA A 639 -0.59 -12.81 -13.04
N PRO A 640 -0.73 -13.03 -14.36
CA PRO A 640 -2.05 -13.24 -14.97
C PRO A 640 -2.62 -14.60 -14.56
N TYR A 641 -3.11 -14.71 -13.32
CA TYR A 641 -3.51 -15.96 -12.68
C TYR A 641 -4.70 -16.67 -13.36
N TYR A 642 -5.59 -15.93 -14.02
CA TYR A 642 -6.88 -16.45 -14.46
C TYR A 642 -7.16 -16.24 -15.94
N ASN A 643 -7.83 -17.23 -16.53
CA ASN A 643 -8.38 -17.14 -17.88
C ASN A 643 -9.61 -16.21 -17.89
N ILE A 644 -9.40 -14.93 -18.24
CA ILE A 644 -10.45 -13.92 -18.28
C ILE A 644 -11.52 -14.15 -19.37
N LEU A 645 -11.28 -15.10 -20.28
CA LEU A 645 -12.29 -15.53 -21.24
C LEU A 645 -13.36 -16.41 -20.56
N ASN A 646 -13.05 -17.02 -19.42
CA ASN A 646 -14.00 -17.84 -18.67
C ASN A 646 -15.05 -16.96 -17.96
N PRO A 647 -16.37 -17.23 -18.13
CA PRO A 647 -17.42 -16.40 -17.53
C PRO A 647 -17.34 -16.31 -16.01
N ARG A 648 -16.92 -17.38 -15.33
CA ARG A 648 -16.79 -17.39 -13.85
C ARG A 648 -15.71 -16.43 -13.36
N VAL A 649 -14.62 -16.28 -14.12
CA VAL A 649 -13.57 -15.29 -13.83
C VAL A 649 -14.11 -13.87 -14.05
N GLN A 650 -14.87 -13.66 -15.13
CA GLN A 650 -15.52 -12.38 -15.40
C GLN A 650 -16.50 -11.98 -14.28
N GLU A 651 -17.32 -12.90 -13.78
CA GLU A 651 -18.22 -12.63 -12.66
C GLU A 651 -17.47 -12.26 -11.38
N ALA A 652 -16.33 -12.91 -11.09
CA ALA A 652 -15.53 -12.58 -9.91
C ALA A 652 -14.94 -11.16 -9.99
N VAL A 653 -14.46 -10.75 -11.17
CA VAL A 653 -14.01 -9.37 -11.42
C VAL A 653 -15.17 -8.37 -11.26
N LEU A 654 -16.34 -8.68 -11.83
CA LEU A 654 -17.51 -7.82 -11.74
C LEU A 654 -18.03 -7.71 -10.30
N ALA A 655 -17.97 -8.76 -9.51
CA ALA A 655 -18.34 -8.72 -8.09
C ALA A 655 -17.45 -7.75 -7.30
N ALA A 656 -16.14 -7.76 -7.55
CA ALA A 656 -15.21 -6.81 -6.91
C ALA A 656 -15.47 -5.37 -7.36
N VAL A 657 -15.77 -5.15 -8.64
CA VAL A 657 -16.17 -3.82 -9.16
C VAL A 657 -17.48 -3.36 -8.52
N HIS A 658 -18.46 -4.25 -8.43
CA HIS A 658 -19.77 -3.98 -7.86
C HIS A 658 -19.67 -3.59 -6.38
N GLU A 659 -18.89 -4.32 -5.56
CA GLU A 659 -18.63 -3.98 -4.16
C GLU A 659 -18.11 -2.54 -4.01
N LEU A 660 -17.17 -2.12 -4.87
CA LEU A 660 -16.62 -0.77 -4.84
C LEU A 660 -17.68 0.26 -5.28
N VAL A 661 -18.37 0.02 -6.39
CA VAL A 661 -19.33 0.98 -6.94
C VAL A 661 -20.56 1.14 -6.04
N ASP A 662 -21.09 0.06 -5.47
CA ASP A 662 -22.24 0.09 -4.56
C ASP A 662 -21.93 0.93 -3.31
N ARG A 663 -20.73 0.76 -2.74
CA ARG A 663 -20.30 1.48 -1.54
C ARG A 663 -20.04 2.96 -1.79
N TYR A 664 -19.35 3.29 -2.89
CA TYR A 664 -18.76 4.63 -3.07
C TYR A 664 -19.36 5.44 -4.22
N GLY A 665 -20.15 4.83 -5.09
CA GLY A 665 -20.68 5.46 -6.30
C GLY A 665 -21.57 6.68 -6.02
N ASN A 666 -22.14 6.79 -4.82
CA ASN A 666 -23.02 7.90 -4.43
C ASN A 666 -22.29 9.20 -4.08
N HIS A 667 -20.95 9.17 -3.92
CA HIS A 667 -20.19 10.39 -3.62
C HIS A 667 -20.22 11.38 -4.80
N PRO A 668 -20.48 12.69 -4.56
CA PRO A 668 -20.40 13.72 -5.58
C PRO A 668 -19.07 13.75 -6.34
N SER A 669 -17.96 13.54 -5.63
CA SER A 669 -16.60 13.48 -6.16
C SER A 669 -16.33 12.22 -6.99
N PHE A 670 -17.10 11.14 -6.81
CA PHE A 670 -16.95 9.91 -7.59
C PHE A 670 -17.30 10.18 -9.06
N ARG A 671 -16.27 10.25 -9.91
CA ARG A 671 -16.40 10.66 -11.32
C ARG A 671 -16.51 9.47 -12.27
N GLY A 672 -16.02 8.31 -11.88
CA GLY A 672 -15.94 7.10 -12.69
C GLY A 672 -15.03 6.05 -12.04
N LEU A 673 -14.70 5.00 -12.80
CA LEU A 673 -13.80 3.93 -12.37
C LEU A 673 -12.62 3.86 -13.34
N ALA A 674 -11.47 3.40 -12.88
CA ALA A 674 -10.35 3.04 -13.75
C ALA A 674 -9.94 1.58 -13.55
N VAL A 675 -9.52 0.94 -14.63
CA VAL A 675 -8.85 -0.38 -14.59
C VAL A 675 -7.44 -0.23 -15.14
N GLN A 676 -6.48 -0.79 -14.40
CA GLN A 676 -5.11 -0.85 -14.85
C GLN A 676 -4.91 -2.07 -15.75
N LEU A 677 -4.31 -1.84 -16.92
CA LEU A 677 -3.83 -2.90 -17.78
C LEU A 677 -2.33 -3.03 -17.58
N THR A 678 -1.95 -4.01 -16.79
CA THR A 678 -0.56 -4.31 -16.44
C THR A 678 -0.15 -5.61 -17.13
N SER A 679 1.14 -5.80 -17.43
CA SER A 679 1.63 -7.06 -17.99
C SER A 679 1.49 -8.26 -17.05
N GLN A 680 1.28 -8.01 -15.75
CA GLN A 680 1.01 -9.03 -14.74
C GLN A 680 -0.48 -9.21 -14.46
N GLY A 681 -1.35 -8.43 -15.11
CA GLY A 681 -2.79 -8.44 -14.88
C GLY A 681 -3.51 -9.43 -15.79
N TYR A 682 -4.57 -10.07 -15.28
CA TYR A 682 -5.41 -10.97 -16.10
C TYR A 682 -6.53 -10.24 -16.85
N LEU A 683 -6.64 -8.91 -16.77
CA LEU A 683 -7.45 -8.12 -17.73
C LEU A 683 -6.78 -7.95 -19.09
N VAL A 684 -5.57 -8.49 -19.25
CA VAL A 684 -4.78 -8.53 -20.47
C VAL A 684 -4.52 -9.99 -20.81
N LEU A 685 -4.58 -10.35 -22.10
CA LEU A 685 -4.33 -11.72 -22.53
C LEU A 685 -2.82 -12.01 -22.59
N PRO A 686 -2.33 -13.15 -22.04
CA PRO A 686 -0.90 -13.47 -21.96
C PRO A 686 -0.30 -13.99 -23.29
N GLY A 687 -0.96 -13.79 -24.42
CA GLY A 687 -0.54 -14.31 -25.73
C GLY A 687 -1.54 -15.28 -26.38
N PRO A 688 -1.43 -15.54 -27.70
CA PRO A 688 -2.37 -16.36 -28.47
C PRO A 688 -2.33 -17.85 -28.16
N GLU A 689 -1.25 -18.36 -27.57
CA GLU A 689 -1.03 -19.77 -27.25
C GLU A 689 -1.75 -20.24 -25.97
N TRP A 690 -2.39 -19.32 -25.25
CA TRP A 690 -3.08 -19.59 -23.99
C TRP A 690 -4.61 -19.56 -24.12
N GLY A 691 -5.28 -20.35 -23.27
CA GLY A 691 -6.74 -20.51 -23.28
C GLY A 691 -7.17 -21.73 -24.09
N LEU A 692 -6.34 -22.78 -24.10
CA LEU A 692 -6.56 -24.01 -24.85
C LEU A 692 -7.36 -25.06 -24.04
N ASP A 693 -7.91 -24.69 -22.90
CA ASP A 693 -8.75 -25.55 -22.06
C ASP A 693 -10.06 -25.95 -22.78
N ASP A 694 -10.67 -27.04 -22.32
CA ASP A 694 -11.81 -27.64 -22.99
C ASP A 694 -13.04 -26.71 -23.03
N GLU A 695 -13.25 -25.89 -21.99
CA GLU A 695 -14.41 -24.98 -21.88
C GLU A 695 -14.26 -23.78 -22.84
N THR A 696 -13.08 -23.17 -22.88
CA THR A 696 -12.79 -22.04 -23.78
C THR A 696 -12.89 -22.46 -25.24
N ILE A 697 -12.34 -23.63 -25.60
CA ILE A 697 -12.39 -24.12 -26.98
C ILE A 697 -13.80 -24.51 -27.40
N ALA A 698 -14.56 -25.16 -26.52
CA ALA A 698 -15.96 -25.48 -26.81
C ALA A 698 -16.77 -24.21 -27.14
N ARG A 699 -16.59 -23.16 -26.34
CA ARG A 699 -17.25 -21.86 -26.57
C ARG A 699 -16.79 -21.18 -27.84
N PHE A 700 -15.48 -21.17 -28.12
CA PHE A 700 -14.97 -20.63 -29.39
C PHE A 700 -15.60 -21.35 -30.59
N SER A 701 -15.66 -22.69 -30.56
CA SER A 701 -16.27 -23.47 -31.63
C SER A 701 -17.77 -23.25 -31.77
N GLU A 702 -18.49 -23.13 -30.65
CA GLU A 702 -19.93 -22.83 -30.64
C GLU A 702 -20.22 -21.43 -31.19
N GLU A 703 -19.53 -20.41 -30.70
CA GLU A 703 -19.80 -19.00 -31.04
C GLU A 703 -19.32 -18.63 -32.45
N THR A 704 -18.28 -19.29 -32.99
CA THR A 704 -17.73 -18.99 -34.33
C THR A 704 -18.15 -19.97 -35.42
N GLY A 705 -18.63 -21.17 -35.05
CA GLY A 705 -18.89 -22.27 -35.98
C GLY A 705 -17.63 -22.98 -36.49
N ILE A 706 -16.44 -22.56 -36.08
CA ILE A 706 -15.16 -23.21 -36.45
C ILE A 706 -14.99 -24.46 -35.59
N LYS A 707 -14.93 -25.64 -36.22
CA LYS A 707 -14.77 -26.91 -35.50
C LYS A 707 -13.30 -27.19 -35.24
N ILE A 708 -12.91 -27.14 -33.97
CA ILE A 708 -11.60 -27.60 -33.52
C ILE A 708 -11.74 -29.08 -33.09
N PRO A 709 -11.03 -30.03 -33.72
CA PRO A 709 -11.12 -31.43 -33.36
C PRO A 709 -10.76 -31.67 -31.90
N ASP A 710 -11.64 -32.34 -31.16
CA ASP A 710 -11.36 -32.77 -29.80
C ASP A 710 -10.95 -34.24 -29.80
N SER A 711 -9.65 -34.49 -29.73
CA SER A 711 -9.12 -35.85 -29.70
C SER A 711 -9.25 -36.51 -28.32
N GLY A 712 -9.64 -35.77 -27.27
CA GLY A 712 -9.78 -36.24 -25.89
C GLY A 712 -8.47 -36.73 -25.23
N GLY A 713 -7.40 -36.86 -26.00
CA GLY A 713 -6.08 -37.32 -25.56
C GLY A 713 -5.22 -36.20 -24.94
N PRO A 714 -4.04 -36.56 -24.42
CA PRO A 714 -3.09 -35.59 -23.85
C PRO A 714 -2.55 -34.60 -24.90
N ASP A 715 -2.45 -35.02 -26.16
CA ASP A 715 -1.93 -34.18 -27.27
C ASP A 715 -2.96 -33.16 -27.79
N ARG A 716 -4.19 -33.15 -27.26
CA ARG A 716 -5.28 -32.27 -27.71
C ARG A 716 -4.88 -30.80 -27.66
N PHE A 717 -4.14 -30.39 -26.63
CA PHE A 717 -3.70 -29.00 -26.45
C PHE A 717 -2.72 -28.57 -27.53
N ALA A 718 -1.76 -29.44 -27.89
CA ALA A 718 -0.81 -29.16 -28.97
C ALA A 718 -1.49 -29.09 -30.34
N GLN A 719 -2.49 -29.96 -30.59
CA GLN A 719 -3.29 -29.94 -31.81
C GLN A 719 -4.12 -28.65 -31.94
N ARG A 720 -4.77 -28.22 -30.84
CA ARG A 720 -5.48 -26.94 -30.77
C ARG A 720 -4.55 -25.77 -31.06
N ALA A 721 -3.37 -25.74 -30.43
CA ALA A 721 -2.36 -24.72 -30.68
C ALA A 721 -1.95 -24.66 -32.15
N HIS A 722 -1.71 -25.80 -32.80
CA HIS A 722 -1.34 -25.82 -34.22
C HIS A 722 -2.39 -25.17 -35.13
N LEU A 723 -3.68 -25.44 -34.89
CA LEU A 723 -4.78 -24.88 -35.67
C LEU A 723 -5.03 -23.40 -35.36
N LEU A 724 -5.06 -23.03 -34.08
CA LEU A 724 -5.37 -21.67 -33.63
C LEU A 724 -4.22 -20.69 -33.80
N LEU A 725 -2.97 -21.16 -33.85
CA LEU A 725 -1.82 -20.32 -34.17
C LEU A 725 -1.49 -20.33 -35.68
N GLY A 726 -2.12 -21.23 -36.44
CA GLY A 726 -2.00 -21.34 -37.89
C GLY A 726 -3.26 -20.85 -38.60
N GLU A 727 -4.03 -21.79 -39.17
CA GLU A 727 -5.19 -21.52 -40.04
C GLU A 727 -6.23 -20.57 -39.42
N TYR A 728 -6.53 -20.74 -38.13
CA TYR A 728 -7.61 -20.00 -37.45
C TYR A 728 -7.13 -18.81 -36.61
N ARG A 729 -5.87 -18.38 -36.77
CA ARG A 729 -5.27 -17.35 -35.89
C ARG A 729 -6.04 -16.05 -35.83
N GLN A 730 -6.46 -15.51 -36.97
CA GLN A 730 -7.20 -14.24 -36.99
C GLN A 730 -8.57 -14.36 -36.31
N ALA A 731 -9.31 -15.43 -36.59
CA ALA A 731 -10.60 -15.68 -35.94
C ALA A 731 -10.45 -15.88 -34.43
N TRP A 732 -9.41 -16.59 -34.00
CA TRP A 732 -9.08 -16.80 -32.60
C TRP A 732 -8.80 -15.48 -31.87
N LEU A 733 -7.91 -14.65 -32.43
CA LEU A 733 -7.55 -13.35 -31.86
C LEU A 733 -8.76 -12.41 -31.77
N GLN A 734 -9.55 -12.29 -32.85
CA GLN A 734 -10.72 -11.42 -32.87
C GLN A 734 -11.78 -11.85 -31.85
N TRP A 735 -12.06 -13.15 -31.74
CA TRP A 735 -13.03 -13.66 -30.78
C TRP A 735 -12.62 -13.32 -29.34
N ARG A 736 -11.35 -13.54 -28.99
CA ARG A 736 -10.84 -13.21 -27.64
C ARG A 736 -10.94 -11.72 -27.33
N ALA A 737 -10.55 -10.86 -28.28
CA ALA A 737 -10.67 -9.41 -28.12
C ALA A 737 -12.12 -8.96 -27.91
N GLN A 738 -13.08 -9.57 -28.63
CA GLN A 738 -14.50 -9.31 -28.41
C GLN A 738 -14.98 -9.73 -27.02
N ARG A 739 -14.49 -10.84 -26.47
CA ARG A 739 -14.84 -11.27 -25.09
C ARG A 739 -14.29 -10.30 -24.04
N VAL A 740 -13.06 -9.82 -24.20
CA VAL A 740 -12.46 -8.80 -23.31
C VAL A 740 -13.23 -7.47 -23.41
N HIS A 741 -13.56 -7.02 -24.61
CA HIS A 741 -14.38 -5.82 -24.79
C HIS A 741 -15.78 -5.95 -24.15
N SER A 742 -16.41 -7.12 -24.29
CA SER A 742 -17.69 -7.41 -23.62
C SER A 742 -17.58 -7.29 -22.10
N LEU A 743 -16.48 -7.77 -21.49
CA LEU A 743 -16.24 -7.60 -20.07
C LEU A 743 -16.09 -6.12 -19.70
N LEU A 744 -15.28 -5.35 -20.42
CA LEU A 744 -15.10 -3.92 -20.16
C LEU A 744 -16.43 -3.15 -20.27
N THR A 745 -17.31 -3.55 -21.19
CA THR A 745 -18.65 -2.99 -21.33
C THR A 745 -19.53 -3.32 -20.12
N ARG A 746 -19.44 -4.54 -19.58
CA ARG A 746 -20.15 -4.93 -18.35
C ARG A 746 -19.63 -4.16 -17.13
N ILE A 747 -18.31 -3.98 -17.00
CA ILE A 747 -17.71 -3.15 -15.95
C ILE A 747 -18.21 -1.70 -16.05
N HIS A 748 -18.25 -1.14 -17.26
CA HIS A 748 -18.81 0.19 -17.50
C HIS A 748 -20.29 0.25 -17.13
N HIS A 749 -21.06 -0.81 -17.42
CA HIS A 749 -22.47 -0.87 -17.05
C HIS A 749 -22.70 -0.82 -15.53
N GLU A 750 -21.96 -1.61 -14.75
CA GLU A 750 -21.99 -1.57 -13.27
C GLU A 750 -21.77 -0.15 -12.76
N MET A 751 -20.78 0.55 -13.30
CA MET A 751 -20.51 1.94 -12.94
C MET A 751 -21.65 2.88 -13.36
N THR A 752 -22.25 2.71 -14.55
CA THR A 752 -23.35 3.59 -15.00
C THR A 752 -24.65 3.38 -14.24
N ALA A 753 -24.84 2.20 -13.65
CA ALA A 753 -25.99 1.91 -12.80
C ALA A 753 -26.01 2.83 -11.56
N ALA A 754 -24.84 3.12 -10.97
CA ALA A 754 -24.71 4.08 -9.86
C ALA A 754 -24.51 5.53 -10.35
N ARG A 755 -23.77 5.72 -11.45
CA ARG A 755 -23.39 7.04 -11.98
C ARG A 755 -23.59 7.11 -13.50
N PRO A 756 -24.75 7.56 -13.99
CA PRO A 756 -25.08 7.55 -15.41
C PRO A 756 -24.05 8.23 -16.32
N ASP A 757 -23.42 9.32 -15.85
CA ASP A 757 -22.41 10.08 -16.59
C ASP A 757 -20.96 9.60 -16.34
N GLY A 758 -20.81 8.51 -15.58
CA GLY A 758 -19.52 7.93 -15.26
C GLY A 758 -18.78 7.43 -16.50
N LYS A 759 -17.44 7.44 -16.42
CA LYS A 759 -16.57 6.88 -17.45
C LYS A 759 -15.72 5.77 -16.85
N LEU A 760 -15.47 4.72 -17.65
CA LEU A 760 -14.48 3.71 -17.34
C LEU A 760 -13.17 4.10 -18.02
N LEU A 761 -12.13 4.43 -17.24
CA LEU A 761 -10.80 4.69 -17.77
C LEU A 761 -10.01 3.40 -17.87
N VAL A 762 -9.34 3.18 -19.00
CA VAL A 762 -8.43 2.06 -19.21
C VAL A 762 -7.00 2.59 -19.24
N LEU A 763 -6.19 2.17 -18.27
CA LEU A 763 -4.86 2.72 -18.00
C LEU A 763 -3.77 1.73 -18.45
N GLY A 764 -3.14 1.98 -19.60
CA GLY A 764 -2.11 1.11 -20.19
C GLY A 764 -0.66 1.48 -19.89
N GLY A 765 -0.38 2.21 -18.80
CA GLY A 765 0.96 2.76 -18.50
C GLY A 765 2.06 1.70 -18.40
N THR A 766 1.73 0.50 -17.92
CA THR A 766 2.65 -0.63 -17.68
C THR A 766 2.29 -1.88 -18.49
N LEU A 767 1.49 -1.72 -19.56
CA LEU A 767 1.00 -2.82 -20.40
C LEU A 767 2.14 -3.67 -21.00
N PHE A 768 3.21 -3.00 -21.44
CA PHE A 768 4.37 -3.62 -22.10
C PHE A 768 5.60 -3.70 -21.20
N SER A 769 5.40 -3.77 -19.88
CA SER A 769 6.51 -3.89 -18.93
C SER A 769 6.96 -5.36 -18.76
N GLY A 770 8.26 -5.60 -18.57
CA GLY A 770 8.80 -6.93 -18.25
C GLY A 770 9.62 -7.57 -19.37
N THR A 771 10.37 -8.62 -19.03
CA THR A 771 11.36 -9.24 -19.93
C THR A 771 10.76 -9.83 -21.20
N GLU A 772 9.54 -10.38 -21.11
CA GLU A 772 8.84 -10.95 -22.27
C GLU A 772 8.56 -9.88 -23.34
N TRP A 773 7.99 -8.75 -22.93
CA TRP A 773 7.73 -7.62 -23.82
C TRP A 773 9.01 -6.97 -24.32
N ASN A 774 10.04 -6.87 -23.48
CA ASN A 774 11.35 -6.39 -23.91
C ASN A 774 11.94 -7.26 -25.04
N ASN A 775 11.73 -8.57 -25.00
CA ASN A 775 12.16 -9.48 -26.05
C ASN A 775 11.26 -9.39 -27.29
N ARG A 776 9.94 -9.33 -27.10
CA ARG A 776 8.94 -9.27 -28.20
C ARG A 776 9.01 -7.98 -29.02
N LEU A 777 9.27 -6.86 -28.35
CA LEU A 777 9.34 -5.52 -28.93
C LEU A 777 10.77 -5.08 -29.23
N ARG A 778 11.75 -5.97 -29.06
CA ARG A 778 13.12 -5.67 -29.43
C ARG A 778 13.18 -5.36 -30.93
N PRO A 779 13.68 -4.18 -31.34
CA PRO A 779 13.72 -3.82 -32.75
C PRO A 779 14.49 -4.84 -33.57
N SER A 780 13.90 -5.31 -34.66
CA SER A 780 14.50 -6.23 -35.62
C SER A 780 14.30 -5.70 -37.04
N LEU A 781 15.28 -5.91 -37.93
CA LEU A 781 15.19 -5.48 -39.32
C LEU A 781 14.24 -6.34 -40.16
N GLU A 782 13.98 -7.57 -39.73
CA GLU A 782 13.23 -8.56 -40.50
C GLU A 782 11.76 -8.64 -40.08
N ASN A 783 11.41 -8.24 -38.85
CA ASN A 783 10.07 -8.39 -38.31
C ASN A 783 9.69 -7.21 -37.40
N VAL A 784 9.11 -6.17 -37.99
CA VAL A 784 8.52 -5.04 -37.27
C VAL A 784 7.07 -5.40 -36.94
N PRO A 785 6.69 -5.53 -35.66
CA PRO A 785 5.32 -5.92 -35.30
C PRO A 785 4.33 -4.84 -35.71
N ARG A 786 3.18 -5.24 -36.27
CA ARG A 786 2.09 -4.31 -36.55
C ARG A 786 1.34 -3.99 -35.26
N ALA A 787 1.07 -2.71 -35.00
CA ALA A 787 0.41 -2.29 -33.76
C ALA A 787 -0.93 -2.99 -33.54
N GLU A 788 -1.79 -3.03 -34.56
CA GLU A 788 -3.10 -3.71 -34.51
C GLU A 788 -2.97 -5.16 -34.06
N GLU A 789 -1.99 -5.90 -34.60
CA GLU A 789 -1.78 -7.30 -34.27
C GLU A 789 -1.31 -7.48 -32.82
N VAL A 790 -0.38 -6.65 -32.34
CA VAL A 790 0.11 -6.69 -30.96
C VAL A 790 -1.01 -6.41 -29.96
N PHE A 791 -1.82 -5.39 -30.20
CA PHE A 791 -2.96 -5.10 -29.33
C PHE A 791 -4.03 -6.18 -29.41
N LEU A 792 -4.26 -6.79 -30.57
CA LEU A 792 -5.21 -7.89 -30.71
C LEU A 792 -4.72 -9.16 -29.97
N GLU A 793 -3.41 -9.43 -29.95
CA GLU A 793 -2.80 -10.48 -29.10
C GLU A 793 -3.13 -10.27 -27.61
N LEU A 794 -3.22 -9.01 -27.17
CA LEU A 794 -3.58 -8.60 -25.82
C LEU A 794 -5.08 -8.61 -25.52
N GLY A 795 -5.91 -8.86 -26.53
CA GLY A 795 -7.37 -8.79 -26.41
C GLY A 795 -7.94 -7.38 -26.56
N LEU A 796 -7.17 -6.45 -27.14
CA LEU A 796 -7.55 -5.07 -27.37
C LEU A 796 -7.74 -4.80 -28.86
N ASP A 797 -8.96 -4.44 -29.25
CA ASP A 797 -9.31 -4.07 -30.62
C ASP A 797 -9.82 -2.62 -30.65
N ALA A 798 -9.09 -1.74 -31.35
CA ALA A 798 -9.41 -0.32 -31.45
C ALA A 798 -10.83 -0.10 -31.97
N GLN A 799 -11.22 -0.87 -32.99
CA GLN A 799 -12.50 -0.69 -33.68
C GLN A 799 -13.67 -1.05 -32.77
N THR A 800 -13.58 -2.20 -32.11
CA THR A 800 -14.61 -2.63 -31.17
C THR A 800 -14.67 -1.68 -29.97
N MET A 801 -13.52 -1.27 -29.41
CA MET A 801 -13.49 -0.36 -28.24
C MET A 801 -14.10 1.00 -28.54
N ALA A 802 -13.95 1.53 -29.75
CA ALA A 802 -14.52 2.80 -30.15
C ALA A 802 -16.06 2.82 -30.17
N THR A 803 -16.72 1.65 -30.24
CA THR A 803 -18.19 1.58 -30.25
C THR A 803 -18.83 2.02 -28.93
N GLN A 804 -18.08 2.04 -27.83
CA GLN A 804 -18.56 2.37 -26.49
C GLN A 804 -17.88 3.65 -25.95
N PRO A 805 -18.44 4.85 -26.18
CA PRO A 805 -17.83 6.13 -25.79
C PRO A 805 -17.76 6.36 -24.27
N GLY A 806 -18.33 5.47 -23.47
CA GLY A 806 -18.20 5.44 -22.01
C GLY A 806 -16.88 4.84 -21.52
N ILE A 807 -16.20 4.06 -22.37
CA ILE A 807 -14.90 3.44 -22.08
C ILE A 807 -13.83 4.29 -22.74
N VAL A 808 -12.93 4.86 -21.93
CA VAL A 808 -11.91 5.79 -22.39
C VAL A 808 -10.53 5.18 -22.17
N PHE A 809 -9.89 4.77 -23.26
CA PHE A 809 -8.49 4.37 -23.23
C PHE A 809 -7.60 5.61 -23.17
N LEU A 810 -6.86 5.79 -22.06
CA LEU A 810 -5.93 6.90 -21.97
C LEU A 810 -4.65 6.52 -22.70
N ARG A 811 -4.27 7.30 -23.72
CA ARG A 811 -3.02 7.08 -24.44
C ARG A 811 -1.84 7.33 -23.49
N PRO A 812 -1.04 6.30 -23.17
CA PRO A 812 0.11 6.50 -22.31
C PRO A 812 1.20 7.25 -23.07
N LYS A 813 1.76 8.26 -22.40
CA LYS A 813 3.02 8.91 -22.72
C LYS A 813 3.97 8.57 -21.58
N ARG A 814 4.76 7.51 -21.78
CA ARG A 814 5.77 7.06 -20.82
C ARG A 814 6.93 8.05 -20.82
N LEU A 815 7.24 8.59 -19.66
CA LEU A 815 8.31 9.55 -19.45
C LEU A 815 9.42 8.84 -18.69
N PHE A 816 10.59 8.73 -19.32
CA PHE A 816 11.75 8.01 -18.81
C PHE A 816 13.06 8.78 -19.05
N GLU A 817 14.10 8.41 -18.32
CA GLU A 817 15.46 8.92 -18.51
C GLU A 817 16.13 8.26 -19.74
N ASP A 818 16.97 9.00 -20.48
CA ASP A 818 17.76 8.37 -21.56
C ASP A 818 18.74 7.40 -20.93
N ARG A 819 18.58 6.11 -21.20
CA ARG A 819 19.54 5.10 -20.80
C ARG A 819 19.92 4.28 -22.01
N PRO A 820 21.22 4.06 -22.27
CA PRO A 820 21.67 3.15 -23.32
C PRO A 820 20.97 1.79 -23.17
N GLY A 821 20.21 1.37 -24.20
CA GLY A 821 19.54 0.06 -24.26
C GLY A 821 18.04 0.02 -23.89
N LEU A 822 17.53 0.98 -23.12
CA LEU A 822 16.08 1.13 -22.84
C LEU A 822 15.35 1.88 -23.96
N GLU A 823 16.06 2.81 -24.61
CA GLU A 823 15.54 3.66 -25.69
C GLU A 823 14.81 2.89 -26.81
N PRO A 824 15.37 1.81 -27.39
CA PRO A 824 14.78 1.21 -28.59
C PRO A 824 13.43 0.53 -28.33
N VAL A 825 13.26 -0.09 -27.16
CA VAL A 825 11.99 -0.74 -26.76
C VAL A 825 10.96 0.33 -26.39
N GLU A 826 11.33 1.37 -25.65
CA GLU A 826 10.40 2.44 -25.28
C GLU A 826 9.92 3.24 -26.51
N PHE A 827 10.79 3.47 -27.51
CA PHE A 827 10.36 4.06 -28.78
C PHE A 827 9.41 3.15 -29.54
N GLU A 828 9.64 1.84 -29.54
CA GLU A 828 8.74 0.89 -30.17
C GLU A 828 7.39 0.89 -29.47
N ILE A 829 7.35 0.94 -28.13
CA ILE A 829 6.12 1.11 -27.36
C ILE A 829 5.41 2.42 -27.73
N GLU A 830 6.12 3.55 -27.81
CA GLU A 830 5.53 4.82 -28.23
C GLU A 830 4.98 4.76 -29.66
N ARG A 831 5.69 4.06 -30.57
CA ARG A 831 5.25 3.81 -31.95
C ARG A 831 3.95 3.03 -31.98
N LEU A 832 3.87 1.91 -31.24
CA LEU A 832 2.64 1.11 -31.10
C LEU A 832 1.47 1.98 -30.60
N PHE A 833 1.69 2.76 -29.54
CA PHE A 833 0.70 3.71 -29.01
C PHE A 833 0.46 4.94 -29.90
N SER A 834 1.19 5.11 -30.99
CA SER A 834 0.96 6.20 -31.96
C SER A 834 0.23 5.75 -33.21
N GLU A 835 0.49 4.52 -33.65
CA GLU A 835 -0.09 3.92 -34.85
C GLU A 835 -1.45 3.31 -34.60
N PHE A 836 -1.69 2.78 -33.40
CA PHE A 836 -2.99 2.23 -33.05
C PHE A 836 -4.00 3.38 -32.98
N ASP A 837 -4.99 3.35 -33.88
CA ASP A 837 -5.82 4.50 -34.22
C ASP A 837 -6.94 4.77 -33.19
N TRP A 838 -6.58 5.28 -32.00
CA TRP A 838 -7.57 5.79 -31.05
C TRP A 838 -8.22 7.11 -31.51
N ARG A 839 -7.62 7.81 -32.49
CA ARG A 839 -7.96 9.21 -32.84
C ARG A 839 -9.18 9.35 -33.72
N GLN A 840 -9.38 8.42 -34.67
CA GLN A 840 -10.49 8.55 -35.61
C GLN A 840 -11.83 8.04 -35.06
N GLN A 841 -11.83 7.32 -33.92
CA GLN A 841 -12.98 6.51 -33.54
C GLN A 841 -13.52 6.77 -32.11
N SER A 842 -12.74 7.37 -31.19
CA SER A 842 -13.25 7.74 -29.85
C SER A 842 -13.80 9.17 -29.81
N SER A 843 -15.01 9.33 -29.27
CA SER A 843 -15.63 10.66 -29.04
C SER A 843 -14.97 11.47 -27.92
N THR A 844 -14.14 10.86 -27.07
CA THR A 844 -13.45 11.53 -25.94
C THR A 844 -11.97 11.13 -25.90
N PRO A 845 -11.03 11.98 -26.39
CA PRO A 845 -9.61 11.71 -26.30
C PRO A 845 -9.07 11.98 -24.88
N GLY A 846 -8.05 11.21 -24.45
CA GLY A 846 -7.38 11.39 -23.17
C GLY A 846 -5.93 10.92 -23.20
N PHE A 847 -5.08 11.56 -22.40
CA PHE A 847 -3.65 11.26 -22.28
C PHE A 847 -3.30 10.90 -20.84
N LEU A 848 -2.44 9.90 -20.68
CA LEU A 848 -1.84 9.49 -19.42
C LEU A 848 -0.33 9.77 -19.48
N PHE A 849 0.15 10.79 -18.78
CA PHE A 849 1.59 10.99 -18.61
C PHE A 849 2.09 10.06 -17.51
N PHE A 850 2.68 8.94 -17.91
CA PHE A 850 3.16 7.92 -16.98
C PHE A 850 4.66 8.12 -16.73
N HIS A 851 5.00 8.62 -15.54
CA HIS A 851 6.39 8.76 -15.12
C HIS A 851 6.92 7.41 -14.68
N LEU A 852 7.80 6.81 -15.48
CA LEU A 852 8.41 5.54 -15.12
C LEU A 852 9.33 5.78 -13.92
N PRO A 853 9.10 5.10 -12.78
CA PRO A 853 9.98 5.23 -11.65
C PRO A 853 11.33 4.60 -11.94
N ASN A 854 12.39 5.22 -11.44
CA ASN A 854 13.71 4.63 -11.34
C ASN A 854 13.98 4.24 -9.88
N GLU A 855 14.09 2.94 -9.66
CA GLU A 855 14.34 2.30 -8.37
C GLU A 855 15.82 1.96 -8.21
N PHE A 856 16.42 2.38 -7.10
CA PHE A 856 17.82 2.05 -6.81
C PHE A 856 18.17 2.22 -5.32
N HIS A 857 19.21 1.51 -4.90
CA HIS A 857 19.71 1.50 -3.52
C HIS A 857 21.00 2.31 -3.40
N VAL A 858 21.06 3.22 -2.42
CA VAL A 858 22.28 3.99 -2.11
C VAL A 858 23.00 3.35 -0.91
N ALA A 859 23.56 2.16 -1.12
CA ALA A 859 24.16 1.35 -0.06
C ALA A 859 25.29 2.07 0.70
N SER A 860 26.07 2.91 0.02
CA SER A 860 27.12 3.71 0.65
C SER A 860 26.61 4.78 1.60
N PHE A 861 25.38 5.29 1.40
CA PHE A 861 24.73 6.17 2.36
C PHE A 861 24.36 5.40 3.62
N ASP A 862 23.74 4.23 3.49
CA ASP A 862 23.30 3.41 4.63
C ASP A 862 24.45 3.12 5.60
N ARG A 863 25.63 2.77 5.07
CA ARG A 863 26.85 2.52 5.87
C ARG A 863 27.37 3.75 6.61
N ARG A 864 27.08 4.96 6.11
CA ARG A 864 27.53 6.24 6.68
C ARG A 864 26.41 6.99 7.40
N SER A 865 25.19 6.47 7.35
CA SER A 865 24.01 7.20 7.78
C SER A 865 24.09 7.52 9.28
N PRO A 866 23.75 8.76 9.65
CA PRO A 866 23.72 9.22 11.03
C PRO A 866 22.64 8.54 11.86
N VAL A 867 21.60 8.05 11.17
CA VAL A 867 20.45 7.37 11.74
C VAL A 867 20.64 5.88 11.45
N GLN A 868 20.39 5.02 12.44
CA GLN A 868 20.46 3.57 12.23
C GLN A 868 19.26 2.93 12.95
N PRO A 869 18.57 1.97 12.31
CA PRO A 869 18.86 1.43 10.98
C PRO A 869 18.46 2.40 9.84
N THR A 870 19.16 2.31 8.71
CA THR A 870 18.86 3.07 7.49
C THR A 870 18.84 2.12 6.30
N PHE A 871 17.79 2.23 5.47
CA PHE A 871 17.71 1.58 4.18
C PHE A 871 17.28 2.59 3.11
N THR A 872 18.22 3.03 2.28
CA THR A 872 17.99 4.11 1.32
C THR A 872 17.69 3.57 -0.07
N TRP A 873 16.52 2.92 -0.20
CA TRP A 873 15.93 2.57 -1.50
C TRP A 873 15.07 3.73 -1.98
N LEU A 874 15.43 4.32 -3.12
CA LEU A 874 14.79 5.52 -3.64
C LEU A 874 13.94 5.20 -4.87
N LEU A 875 12.79 5.87 -4.99
CA LEU A 875 11.85 5.76 -6.09
C LEU A 875 11.74 7.10 -6.84
N THR A 876 12.70 7.39 -7.70
CA THR A 876 12.79 8.72 -8.33
C THR A 876 12.10 8.77 -9.69
N GLN A 877 11.53 9.94 -10.03
CA GLN A 877 10.93 10.20 -11.34
C GLN A 877 11.54 11.48 -11.93
N PRO A 878 12.76 11.42 -12.50
CA PRO A 878 13.45 12.62 -12.96
C PRO A 878 12.67 13.30 -14.09
N LEU A 879 12.42 14.60 -13.93
CA LEU A 879 11.64 15.39 -14.88
C LEU A 879 12.56 16.12 -15.87
N PRO A 880 12.27 16.07 -17.19
CA PRO A 880 12.91 16.97 -18.14
C PRO A 880 12.67 18.43 -17.75
N THR A 881 13.64 19.31 -18.00
CA THR A 881 13.54 20.72 -17.59
C THR A 881 12.90 21.62 -18.66
N ASP A 882 12.34 22.76 -18.24
CA ASP A 882 11.86 23.85 -19.10
C ASP A 882 10.91 23.42 -20.23
N TYR A 883 11.21 23.83 -21.47
CA TYR A 883 10.43 23.59 -22.67
C TYR A 883 10.25 22.09 -22.95
N ARG A 884 11.23 21.24 -22.63
CA ARG A 884 11.12 19.79 -22.82
C ARG A 884 10.00 19.21 -21.97
N ASN A 885 9.84 19.67 -20.73
CA ASN A 885 8.71 19.26 -19.90
C ASN A 885 7.38 19.74 -20.49
N ARG A 886 7.34 20.99 -20.98
CA ARG A 886 6.10 21.59 -21.52
C ARG A 886 5.67 20.97 -22.86
N LYS A 887 6.62 20.45 -23.66
CA LYS A 887 6.36 19.80 -24.95
C LYS A 887 5.34 18.66 -24.82
N ARG A 888 5.32 17.95 -23.69
CA ARG A 888 4.35 16.86 -23.43
C ARG A 888 2.90 17.34 -23.51
N PHE A 889 2.64 18.59 -23.13
CA PHE A 889 1.29 19.18 -23.16
C PHE A 889 0.92 19.76 -24.53
N VAL A 890 1.87 20.03 -25.41
CA VAL A 890 1.57 20.50 -26.78
C VAL A 890 1.00 19.37 -27.63
N GLN A 891 1.37 18.13 -27.31
CA GLN A 891 0.93 16.92 -28.02
C GLN A 891 -0.37 16.32 -27.46
N ALA A 892 -0.93 16.91 -26.39
CA ALA A 892 -2.07 16.44 -25.61
C ALA A 892 -3.19 17.49 -25.50
#